data_AF-A0A852EAL2-F1
#
_entry.id   AF-A0A852EAL2-F1
#
_cell.length_a   1.000
_cell.length_b   1.000
_cell.length_c   1.000
_cell.angle_alpha   90.00
_cell.angle_beta   90.00
_cell.angle_gamma   90.00
#
_symmetry.space_group_name_H-M   'P 1'
#
loop_
_entity.id
_entity.type
_entity.pdbx_description
1 polymer ?
#
loop_
_entity_poly.entity_id
_entity_poly.type
_entity_poly.pdbx_seq_one_letter_code
_entity_poly.pdbx_strand_id
1 'polypeptide(L)'
;NCTEVICNGDNSIDVVPTYCPPVKEITCANKYPPMLVPDENGCCYRYECQCVCSGWGDPHYITFDGTYYTFLENCTYVLVKQIVPRYDNFRVYIDNYYCDAKDGLSCPKSIIIFYKSAEVVLTRQLMNGVMTNVMYFNKKIVEPGFKKDGISFSTLGINMIVEIEEIGAVITFSGLIFSVKLPYSKFGNNTEGQCGTCTNNKEDECRLPSGKIISSCPQMAHHWIVDNNKSCHGVPIPPAITTPPPKPQCQTPPLCKFILSEVFAECHTVIPPEPFFKGCVFDGCRIDDESMQCSSLEIYATECAARGVCIDWRGMTNNTCSFSCPSGMEYKPCGPINPATCDQRNLRYFTMKCHPGYGVTEGCFCPEGMTLLHAESNICISECCKSSVAREKWTKDCQECVCDKNTLKVKCTKHECSLTQQVFCEGPGYMPVQIPIPEDPCCTRTECYCNTSLCTDITPQCLEGQEIITIMPPGNCCPIFECSKYRQGCVVNETYYAPGAAVPSGPCEECSCSASSPSRPHHLTVMCQPVICDTYCPLGYKYTVEPGRCCGTCKAAACVVTLGDNITHVLHEGENWNPPGDNCTVYTCEKHADQFIQVIKEANCPALNYDECDLSDDGCCLVCQRVPKLCMKHNKTTVMNYNGCLSPAPVEITYCEGSCDAYSRYSQMTNTMVHKCSCCQEIKTSKRKVTLMCSDGNSLDHSYTYVEKCSCVGAEC
;
A
#
# COMPACT_ATOMS: atom_id res chain seq x y z
N ASN A 1 30.44 -43.57 3.64
CA ASN A 1 31.43 -44.48 3.02
C ASN A 1 31.28 -44.43 1.52
N CYS A 2 31.93 -43.46 0.87
CA CYS A 2 32.06 -43.47 -0.59
C CYS A 2 33.26 -44.31 -0.97
N THR A 3 33.11 -45.13 -2.00
CA THR A 3 34.17 -45.99 -2.54
C THR A 3 34.15 -45.88 -4.04
N GLU A 4 35.30 -45.58 -4.63
CA GLU A 4 35.51 -45.62 -6.07
C GLU A 4 35.84 -47.05 -6.48
N VAL A 5 35.23 -47.51 -7.58
CA VAL A 5 35.39 -48.87 -8.08
C VAL A 5 36.15 -48.81 -9.40
N ILE A 6 37.38 -49.29 -9.40
CA ILE A 6 38.27 -49.27 -10.56
C ILE A 6 38.24 -50.67 -11.20
N CYS A 7 37.86 -50.75 -12.48
CA CYS A 7 37.90 -51.99 -13.25
C CYS A 7 39.21 -52.07 -14.02
N ASN A 8 40.11 -52.98 -13.61
CA ASN A 8 41.43 -53.11 -14.23
C ASN A 8 41.44 -54.06 -15.45
N GLY A 9 40.28 -54.57 -15.87
CA GLY A 9 40.21 -55.70 -16.80
C GLY A 9 40.38 -57.07 -16.10
N ASP A 10 40.13 -58.15 -16.84
CA ASP A 10 40.23 -59.55 -16.39
C ASP A 10 39.38 -59.92 -15.16
N ASN A 11 38.16 -59.37 -15.05
CA ASN A 11 37.26 -59.56 -13.89
C ASN A 11 37.86 -59.10 -12.55
N SER A 12 38.93 -58.29 -12.55
CA SER A 12 39.50 -57.71 -11.34
C SER A 12 38.91 -56.31 -11.08
N ILE A 13 38.50 -56.10 -9.83
CA ILE A 13 37.88 -54.86 -9.37
C ILE A 13 38.61 -54.41 -8.11
N ASP A 14 39.14 -53.20 -8.12
CA ASP A 14 39.68 -52.54 -6.93
C ASP A 14 38.65 -51.59 -6.35
N VAL A 15 38.43 -51.68 -5.03
CA VAL A 15 37.53 -50.79 -4.29
C VAL A 15 38.39 -49.85 -3.44
N VAL A 16 38.48 -48.60 -3.86
CA VAL A 16 39.30 -47.58 -3.20
C VAL A 16 38.40 -46.67 -2.36
N PRO A 17 38.63 -46.52 -1.03
CA PRO A 17 37.89 -45.57 -0.21
C PRO A 17 38.17 -44.13 -0.67
N THR A 18 37.12 -43.35 -0.93
CA THR A 18 37.26 -41.94 -1.30
C THR A 18 37.56 -41.12 -0.04
N TYR A 19 38.70 -40.44 -0.01
CA TYR A 19 39.10 -39.56 1.08
C TYR A 19 38.75 -38.11 0.75
N CYS A 20 37.89 -37.48 1.56
CA CYS A 20 37.50 -36.09 1.35
C CYS A 20 38.45 -35.13 2.07
N PRO A 21 38.94 -34.07 1.39
CA PRO A 21 39.71 -33.03 2.06
C PRO A 21 38.85 -32.30 3.11
N PRO A 22 39.46 -31.74 4.17
CA PRO A 22 38.73 -30.93 5.14
C PRO A 22 38.07 -29.74 4.44
N VAL A 23 36.74 -29.61 4.62
CA VAL A 23 35.94 -28.57 3.98
C VAL A 23 36.23 -27.23 4.66
N LYS A 24 36.78 -26.27 3.93
CA LYS A 24 37.06 -24.93 4.44
C LYS A 24 35.86 -24.02 4.17
N GLU A 25 35.35 -23.39 5.23
CA GLU A 25 34.27 -22.40 5.11
C GLU A 25 34.76 -21.18 4.31
N ILE A 26 33.89 -20.67 3.43
CA ILE A 26 34.17 -19.52 2.56
C ILE A 26 33.27 -18.35 2.94
N THR A 27 33.73 -17.13 2.64
CA THR A 27 32.92 -15.92 2.81
C THR A 27 32.39 -15.47 1.47
N CYS A 28 31.08 -15.31 1.37
CA CYS A 28 30.43 -14.82 0.15
C CYS A 28 30.43 -13.29 0.08
N ALA A 29 30.64 -12.74 -1.12
CA ALA A 29 30.70 -11.31 -1.40
C ALA A 29 29.38 -10.60 -1.07
N ASN A 30 28.26 -11.29 -1.32
CA ASN A 30 26.90 -10.85 -1.02
C ASN A 30 26.48 -11.06 0.46
N LYS A 31 27.39 -11.57 1.30
CA LYS A 31 27.16 -11.85 2.73
C LYS A 31 26.06 -12.89 3.03
N TYR A 32 25.62 -13.63 2.02
CA TYR A 32 24.80 -14.81 2.27
C TYR A 32 25.64 -15.90 2.96
N PRO A 33 25.03 -16.75 3.79
CA PRO A 33 25.68 -17.93 4.32
C PRO A 33 26.04 -18.87 3.16
N PRO A 34 27.26 -19.43 3.15
CA PRO A 34 27.65 -20.41 2.15
C PRO A 34 26.85 -21.71 2.34
N MET A 35 26.45 -22.31 1.23
CA MET A 35 25.70 -23.57 1.21
C MET A 35 26.66 -24.74 1.07
N LEU A 36 26.49 -25.78 1.90
CA LEU A 36 27.23 -27.02 1.75
C LEU A 36 26.57 -27.88 0.66
N VAL A 37 27.28 -28.10 -0.44
CA VAL A 37 26.80 -28.87 -1.58
C VAL A 37 27.68 -30.09 -1.84
N PRO A 38 27.11 -31.21 -2.32
CA PRO A 38 27.90 -32.36 -2.72
C PRO A 38 28.75 -32.04 -3.96
N ASP A 39 29.92 -32.68 -4.07
CA ASP A 39 30.71 -32.67 -5.29
C ASP A 39 30.02 -33.43 -6.43
N GLU A 40 30.59 -33.36 -7.64
CA GLU A 40 30.00 -33.99 -8.85
C GLU A 40 29.82 -35.51 -8.69
N ASN A 41 30.63 -36.16 -7.84
CA ASN A 41 30.57 -37.59 -7.59
C ASN A 41 29.66 -37.95 -6.39
N GLY A 42 29.08 -36.96 -5.71
CA GLY A 42 28.23 -37.12 -4.53
C GLY A 42 28.95 -37.65 -3.28
N CYS A 43 30.28 -37.70 -3.30
CA CYS A 43 31.09 -38.33 -2.27
C CYS A 43 31.59 -37.34 -1.21
N CYS A 44 32.02 -36.16 -1.65
CA CYS A 44 32.53 -35.10 -0.78
C CYS A 44 31.64 -33.86 -0.83
N TYR A 45 31.90 -32.91 0.06
CA TYR A 45 31.14 -31.68 0.16
C TYR A 45 32.06 -30.48 -0.01
N ARG A 46 31.53 -29.42 -0.60
CA ARG A 46 32.18 -28.11 -0.69
C ARG A 46 31.20 -26.99 -0.34
N TYR A 47 31.72 -25.87 0.11
CA TYR A 47 30.91 -24.68 0.29
C TYR A 47 30.80 -23.92 -1.04
N GLU A 48 29.59 -23.51 -1.39
CA GLU A 48 29.29 -22.65 -2.53
C GLU A 48 28.49 -21.43 -2.08
N CYS A 49 28.75 -20.29 -2.72
CA CYS A 49 27.97 -19.09 -2.50
C CYS A 49 26.66 -19.15 -3.29
N GLN A 50 25.61 -18.56 -2.73
CA GLN A 50 24.31 -18.47 -3.41
C GLN A 50 24.32 -17.25 -4.31
N CYS A 51 23.81 -17.36 -5.54
CA CYS A 51 23.62 -16.22 -6.43
C CYS A 51 22.18 -15.74 -6.31
N VAL A 52 21.99 -14.69 -5.50
CA VAL A 52 20.69 -14.06 -5.26
C VAL A 52 20.76 -12.61 -5.72
N CYS A 53 19.95 -12.27 -6.71
CA CYS A 53 19.74 -10.90 -7.18
C CYS A 53 18.37 -10.45 -6.70
N SER A 54 18.24 -9.21 -6.25
CA SER A 54 16.97 -8.65 -5.81
C SER A 54 16.82 -7.18 -6.20
N GLY A 55 15.59 -6.71 -6.25
CA GLY A 55 15.29 -5.30 -6.46
C GLY A 55 13.92 -4.93 -5.92
N TRP A 56 13.74 -3.65 -5.61
CA TRP A 56 12.49 -3.11 -5.08
C TRP A 56 12.23 -1.69 -5.56
N GLY A 57 10.95 -1.32 -5.67
CA GLY A 57 10.50 0.02 -6.06
C GLY A 57 10.73 0.38 -7.54
N ASP A 58 11.88 -0.02 -8.12
CA ASP A 58 12.51 0.52 -9.32
C ASP A 58 12.85 2.02 -9.16
N PRO A 59 13.94 2.28 -8.41
CA PRO A 59 15.20 2.03 -9.12
C PRO A 59 16.20 1.13 -8.41
N HIS A 60 15.86 0.43 -7.33
CA HIS A 60 16.85 -0.22 -6.49
C HIS A 60 17.18 -1.65 -6.94
N TYR A 61 18.47 -1.92 -7.20
CA TYR A 61 18.97 -3.24 -7.59
C TYR A 61 20.11 -3.67 -6.66
N ILE A 62 20.13 -4.96 -6.32
CA ILE A 62 21.24 -5.67 -5.68
C ILE A 62 21.62 -6.84 -6.59
N THR A 63 22.84 -6.81 -7.11
CA THR A 63 23.39 -7.84 -7.99
C THR A 63 23.69 -9.16 -7.25
N PHE A 64 23.99 -10.23 -7.98
CA PHE A 64 24.27 -11.56 -7.41
C PHE A 64 25.37 -11.55 -6.36
N ASP A 65 26.42 -10.75 -6.55
CA ASP A 65 27.54 -10.64 -5.60
C ASP A 65 27.37 -9.47 -4.61
N GLY A 66 26.22 -8.80 -4.62
CA GLY A 66 25.81 -7.84 -3.59
C GLY A 66 26.28 -6.41 -3.84
N THR A 67 26.34 -5.99 -5.10
CA THR A 67 26.56 -4.59 -5.48
C THR A 67 25.20 -3.88 -5.59
N TYR A 68 25.03 -2.82 -4.81
CA TYR A 68 23.83 -1.98 -4.84
C TYR A 68 23.99 -0.83 -5.83
N TYR A 69 22.99 -0.61 -6.68
CA TYR A 69 22.94 0.56 -7.56
C TYR A 69 21.49 0.98 -7.85
N THR A 70 21.35 2.17 -8.44
CA THR A 70 20.06 2.72 -8.84
C THR A 70 19.96 2.91 -10.34
N PHE A 71 18.83 2.55 -10.94
CA PHE A 71 18.55 2.72 -12.36
C PHE A 71 17.07 3.07 -12.61
N LEU A 72 16.79 4.19 -13.28
CA LEU A 72 15.42 4.69 -13.51
C LEU A 72 15.11 4.77 -15.00
N GLU A 73 14.42 3.78 -15.54
CA GLU A 73 13.93 3.80 -16.93
C GLU A 73 12.65 2.94 -17.06
N ASN A 74 11.74 3.35 -17.95
CA ASN A 74 10.40 2.75 -18.10
C ASN A 74 10.30 1.69 -19.22
N CYS A 75 11.42 1.06 -19.57
CA CYS A 75 11.50 0.11 -20.66
C CYS A 75 11.69 -1.33 -20.16
N THR A 76 11.72 -2.27 -21.09
CA THR A 76 12.01 -3.65 -20.79
C THR A 76 13.53 -3.86 -20.80
N TYR A 77 14.08 -4.43 -19.75
CA TYR A 77 15.52 -4.67 -19.59
C TYR A 77 15.84 -6.13 -19.27
N VAL A 78 17.03 -6.57 -19.65
CA VAL A 78 17.56 -7.88 -19.27
C VAL A 78 17.98 -7.87 -17.80
N LEU A 79 17.24 -8.56 -16.93
CA LEU A 79 17.68 -8.81 -15.54
C LEU A 79 18.84 -9.79 -15.53
N VAL A 80 18.64 -10.96 -16.13
CA VAL A 80 19.68 -11.97 -16.25
C VAL A 80 19.50 -12.77 -17.53
N LYS A 81 20.60 -13.05 -18.21
CA LYS A 81 20.69 -14.07 -19.26
C LYS A 81 22.02 -14.80 -19.13
N GLN A 82 22.13 -15.93 -19.83
CA GLN A 82 23.34 -16.72 -19.85
C GLN A 82 24.38 -16.10 -20.80
N ILE A 83 25.66 -16.08 -20.38
CA ILE A 83 26.77 -15.70 -21.26
C ILE A 83 26.93 -16.76 -22.37
N VAL A 84 27.01 -18.01 -21.95
CA VAL A 84 26.99 -19.20 -22.82
C VAL A 84 25.64 -19.90 -22.60
N PRO A 85 24.78 -20.00 -23.63
CA PRO A 85 23.48 -20.63 -23.51
C PRO A 85 23.61 -22.14 -23.25
N ARG A 86 23.60 -22.55 -21.97
CA ARG A 86 23.70 -23.96 -21.55
C ARG A 86 22.34 -24.58 -21.24
N TYR A 87 21.40 -23.76 -20.78
CA TYR A 87 20.08 -24.21 -20.32
C TYR A 87 18.99 -23.57 -21.17
N ASP A 88 18.66 -24.21 -22.29
CA ASP A 88 17.50 -23.97 -23.16
C ASP A 88 16.86 -22.58 -23.06
N ASN A 89 17.56 -21.54 -23.54
CA ASN A 89 17.00 -20.17 -23.60
C ASN A 89 16.55 -19.58 -22.25
N PHE A 90 17.13 -20.02 -21.11
CA PHE A 90 16.87 -19.39 -19.83
C PHE A 90 17.35 -17.94 -19.81
N ARG A 91 16.42 -17.01 -19.57
CA ARG A 91 16.64 -15.57 -19.38
C ARG A 91 15.44 -14.95 -18.68
N VAL A 92 15.67 -13.88 -17.93
CA VAL A 92 14.66 -13.14 -17.17
C VAL A 92 14.75 -11.67 -17.53
N TYR A 93 13.62 -11.08 -17.88
CA TYR A 93 13.47 -9.65 -18.16
C TYR A 93 12.60 -8.99 -17.10
N ILE A 94 12.81 -7.69 -16.94
CA ILE A 94 11.97 -6.80 -16.14
C ILE A 94 11.33 -5.79 -17.09
N ASP A 95 10.01 -5.66 -17.03
CA ASP A 95 9.26 -4.62 -17.73
C ASP A 95 8.88 -3.54 -16.73
N ASN A 96 9.32 -2.31 -16.98
CA ASN A 96 9.10 -1.18 -16.10
C ASN A 96 8.05 -0.21 -16.67
N TYR A 97 7.46 0.62 -15.82
CA TYR A 97 6.55 1.71 -16.22
C TYR A 97 6.69 2.90 -15.27
N TYR A 98 6.33 4.11 -15.69
CA TYR A 98 6.28 5.25 -14.77
C TYR A 98 5.01 5.19 -13.91
N CYS A 99 5.16 5.21 -12.59
CA CYS A 99 4.06 5.07 -11.63
C CYS A 99 3.44 6.41 -11.18
N ASP A 100 3.17 7.32 -12.14
CA ASP A 100 2.48 8.62 -11.94
C ASP A 100 3.07 9.53 -10.82
N ALA A 101 4.35 9.34 -10.46
CA ALA A 101 5.06 10.23 -9.55
C ALA A 101 5.38 11.57 -10.24
N LYS A 102 5.36 12.69 -9.48
CA LYS A 102 5.61 14.05 -9.99
C LYS A 102 6.94 14.20 -10.74
N ASP A 103 7.93 13.37 -10.41
CA ASP A 103 9.28 13.38 -10.99
C ASP A 103 9.58 12.21 -11.95
N GLY A 104 8.60 11.38 -12.31
CA GLY A 104 8.79 10.24 -13.22
C GLY A 104 9.49 9.03 -12.60
N LEU A 105 9.11 8.64 -11.37
CA LEU A 105 9.57 7.38 -10.75
C LEU A 105 9.12 6.18 -11.59
N SER A 106 10.03 5.23 -11.81
CA SER A 106 9.72 3.98 -12.48
C SER A 106 9.26 2.95 -11.43
N CYS A 107 8.44 1.99 -11.84
CA CYS A 107 7.98 0.88 -11.01
C CYS A 107 8.01 -0.41 -11.83
N PRO A 108 8.31 -1.57 -11.22
CA PRO A 108 8.30 -2.84 -11.93
C PRO A 108 6.86 -3.23 -12.28
N LYS A 109 6.59 -3.40 -13.56
CA LYS A 109 5.27 -3.83 -14.07
C LYS A 109 5.15 -5.35 -14.07
N SER A 110 6.19 -6.02 -14.54
CA SER A 110 6.19 -7.47 -14.66
C SER A 110 7.59 -8.07 -14.75
N ILE A 111 7.70 -9.32 -14.31
CA ILE A 111 8.87 -10.17 -14.52
C ILE A 111 8.53 -11.18 -15.62
N ILE A 112 9.34 -11.23 -16.67
CA ILE A 112 9.13 -12.08 -17.84
C ILE A 112 10.25 -13.13 -17.88
N ILE A 113 9.90 -14.39 -17.72
CA ILE A 113 10.83 -15.52 -17.64
C ILE A 113 10.68 -16.35 -18.92
N PHE A 114 11.79 -16.60 -19.59
CA PHE A 114 11.84 -17.52 -20.73
C PHE A 114 12.60 -18.77 -20.32
N TYR A 115 12.07 -19.93 -20.67
CA TYR A 115 12.75 -21.21 -20.49
C TYR A 115 12.20 -22.21 -21.51
N LYS A 116 13.10 -22.89 -22.23
CA LYS A 116 12.78 -23.71 -23.41
C LYS A 116 11.94 -22.87 -24.39
N SER A 117 10.76 -23.37 -24.76
CA SER A 117 9.77 -22.67 -25.58
C SER A 117 8.73 -21.89 -24.78
N ALA A 118 8.80 -21.92 -23.45
CA ALA A 118 7.81 -21.30 -22.58
C ALA A 118 8.14 -19.83 -22.30
N GLU A 119 7.09 -19.01 -22.27
CA GLU A 119 7.09 -17.63 -21.81
C GLU A 119 6.19 -17.54 -20.57
N VAL A 120 6.77 -17.11 -19.46
CA VAL A 120 6.11 -16.96 -18.17
C VAL A 120 6.13 -15.50 -17.76
N VAL A 121 5.00 -14.97 -17.28
CA VAL A 121 4.89 -13.56 -16.85
C VAL A 121 4.27 -13.49 -15.47
N LEU A 122 4.96 -12.81 -14.54
CA LEU A 122 4.46 -12.45 -13.21
C LEU A 122 4.13 -10.97 -13.21
N THR A 123 2.90 -10.59 -12.90
CA THR A 123 2.44 -9.19 -12.95
C THR A 123 1.31 -8.92 -11.97
N ARG A 124 0.97 -7.64 -11.77
CA ARG A 124 -0.21 -7.22 -11.01
C ARG A 124 -1.21 -6.53 -11.93
N GLN A 125 -2.48 -6.89 -11.84
CA GLN A 125 -3.56 -6.34 -12.67
C GLN A 125 -4.77 -6.01 -11.83
N LEU A 126 -5.49 -4.95 -12.21
CA LEU A 126 -6.75 -4.58 -11.59
C LEU A 126 -7.85 -5.55 -12.04
N MET A 127 -8.29 -6.44 -11.16
CA MET A 127 -9.39 -7.37 -11.40
C MET A 127 -10.55 -7.03 -10.46
N ASN A 128 -11.74 -6.75 -11.00
CA ASN A 128 -12.92 -6.33 -10.23
C ASN A 128 -12.66 -5.15 -9.26
N GLY A 129 -11.80 -4.20 -9.65
CA GLY A 129 -11.44 -3.05 -8.82
C GLY A 129 -10.35 -3.32 -7.78
N VAL A 130 -9.78 -4.53 -7.72
CA VAL A 130 -8.73 -4.93 -6.78
C VAL A 130 -7.44 -5.29 -7.51
N MET A 131 -6.32 -4.68 -7.10
CA MET A 131 -5.00 -5.01 -7.65
C MET A 131 -4.58 -6.42 -7.23
N THR A 132 -4.60 -7.36 -8.17
CA THR A 132 -4.42 -8.79 -7.94
C THR A 132 -3.13 -9.29 -8.59
N ASN A 133 -2.44 -10.22 -7.92
CA ASN A 133 -1.29 -10.94 -8.47
C ASN A 133 -1.75 -11.92 -9.56
N VAL A 134 -1.16 -11.85 -10.75
CA VAL A 134 -1.54 -12.68 -11.90
C VAL A 134 -0.31 -13.33 -12.51
N MET A 135 -0.38 -14.64 -12.72
CA MET A 135 0.67 -15.44 -13.33
C MET A 135 0.21 -15.97 -14.69
N TYR A 136 1.05 -15.84 -15.70
CA TYR A 136 0.79 -16.33 -17.05
C TYR A 136 1.79 -17.41 -17.44
N PHE A 137 1.31 -18.48 -18.09
CA PHE A 137 2.11 -19.45 -18.83
C PHE A 137 1.67 -19.46 -20.29
N ASN A 138 2.54 -19.09 -21.21
CA ASN A 138 2.25 -18.97 -22.65
C ASN A 138 0.95 -18.19 -22.93
N LYS A 139 0.85 -17.00 -22.33
CA LYS A 139 -0.30 -16.06 -22.46
C LYS A 139 -1.62 -16.55 -21.88
N LYS A 140 -1.62 -17.64 -21.10
CA LYS A 140 -2.80 -18.12 -20.37
C LYS A 140 -2.60 -17.92 -18.87
N ILE A 141 -3.63 -17.44 -18.18
CA ILE A 141 -3.61 -17.31 -16.73
C ILE A 141 -3.51 -18.70 -16.10
N VAL A 142 -2.67 -18.84 -15.09
CA VAL A 142 -2.47 -20.05 -14.31
C VAL A 142 -2.58 -19.75 -12.82
N GLU A 143 -3.01 -20.74 -12.04
CA GLU A 143 -3.17 -20.65 -10.59
C GLU A 143 -1.98 -21.32 -9.87
N PRO A 144 -1.75 -20.98 -8.57
CA PRO A 144 -0.80 -21.72 -7.74
C PRO A 144 -1.07 -23.24 -7.79
N GLY A 145 -0.01 -24.03 -7.95
CA GLY A 145 -0.08 -25.48 -8.18
C GLY A 145 -0.03 -25.90 -9.65
N PHE A 146 -0.03 -24.96 -10.59
CA PHE A 146 0.22 -25.28 -11.98
C PHE A 146 1.67 -25.75 -12.20
N LYS A 147 1.85 -26.89 -12.88
CA LYS A 147 3.16 -27.42 -13.25
C LYS A 147 3.16 -27.89 -14.70
N LYS A 148 4.08 -27.38 -15.51
CA LYS A 148 4.24 -27.77 -16.92
C LYS A 148 5.66 -27.50 -17.42
N ASP A 149 6.17 -28.38 -18.27
CA ASP A 149 7.49 -28.24 -18.94
C ASP A 149 8.67 -28.04 -17.97
N GLY A 150 8.57 -28.59 -16.75
CA GLY A 150 9.57 -28.44 -15.69
C GLY A 150 9.48 -27.13 -14.90
N ILE A 151 8.44 -26.33 -15.13
CA ILE A 151 8.15 -25.07 -14.45
C ILE A 151 6.98 -25.28 -13.50
N SER A 152 7.15 -24.93 -12.22
CA SER A 152 6.11 -24.93 -11.19
C SER A 152 5.78 -23.51 -10.74
N PHE A 153 4.50 -23.27 -10.46
CA PHE A 153 3.96 -22.00 -10.00
C PHE A 153 3.41 -22.18 -8.59
N SER A 154 3.76 -21.28 -7.69
CA SER A 154 3.25 -21.26 -6.31
C SER A 154 3.14 -19.84 -5.78
N THR A 155 2.55 -19.70 -4.60
CA THR A 155 2.48 -18.43 -3.87
C THR A 155 2.88 -18.65 -2.43
N LEU A 156 3.65 -17.71 -1.87
CA LEU A 156 3.99 -17.72 -0.45
C LEU A 156 3.81 -16.32 0.11
N GLY A 157 2.73 -16.13 0.88
CA GLY A 157 2.30 -14.81 1.33
C GLY A 157 1.98 -13.88 0.16
N ILE A 158 2.74 -12.78 0.09
CA ILE A 158 2.69 -11.74 -0.95
C ILE A 158 3.36 -12.15 -2.28
N ASN A 159 4.22 -13.17 -2.26
CA ASN A 159 5.11 -13.48 -3.38
C ASN A 159 4.46 -14.46 -4.35
N MET A 160 4.44 -14.11 -5.63
CA MET A 160 4.36 -15.10 -6.72
C MET A 160 5.71 -15.76 -6.87
N ILE A 161 5.73 -17.09 -6.99
CA ILE A 161 6.95 -17.89 -7.08
C ILE A 161 6.89 -18.76 -8.33
N VAL A 162 7.98 -18.72 -9.09
CA VAL A 162 8.23 -19.64 -10.21
C VAL A 162 9.50 -20.39 -9.93
N GLU A 163 9.40 -21.72 -9.90
CA GLU A 163 10.54 -22.62 -9.75
C GLU A 163 10.73 -23.45 -11.01
N ILE A 164 11.99 -23.57 -11.46
CA ILE A 164 12.39 -24.40 -12.59
C ILE A 164 13.33 -25.48 -12.06
N GLU A 165 12.75 -26.58 -11.60
CA GLU A 165 13.43 -27.66 -10.85
C GLU A 165 14.69 -28.18 -11.57
N GLU A 166 14.60 -28.36 -12.90
CA GLU A 166 15.69 -28.91 -13.72
C GLU A 166 16.97 -28.07 -13.66
N ILE A 167 16.84 -26.75 -13.50
CA ILE A 167 17.97 -25.82 -13.41
C ILE A 167 18.12 -25.21 -12.01
N GLY A 168 17.21 -25.53 -11.08
CA GLY A 168 17.19 -25.00 -9.71
C GLY A 168 16.97 -23.49 -9.62
N ALA A 169 16.41 -22.86 -10.65
CA ALA A 169 16.15 -21.42 -10.66
C ALA A 169 14.85 -21.11 -9.92
N VAL A 170 14.88 -20.12 -9.03
CA VAL A 170 13.70 -19.65 -8.28
C VAL A 170 13.56 -18.15 -8.50
N ILE A 171 12.40 -17.73 -9.01
CA ILE A 171 12.09 -16.33 -9.27
C ILE A 171 10.88 -15.95 -8.42
N THR A 172 10.97 -14.83 -7.69
CA THR A 172 9.88 -14.29 -6.89
C THR A 172 9.50 -12.89 -7.35
N PHE A 173 8.21 -12.56 -7.26
CA PHE A 173 7.70 -11.22 -7.54
C PHE A 173 6.48 -10.90 -6.68
N SER A 174 6.51 -9.77 -5.95
CA SER A 174 5.37 -9.26 -5.16
C SER A 174 4.66 -8.07 -5.80
N GLY A 175 5.13 -7.63 -6.98
CA GLY A 175 4.63 -6.44 -7.66
C GLY A 175 5.54 -5.22 -7.53
N LEU A 176 6.18 -5.03 -6.38
CA LEU A 176 7.18 -3.99 -6.16
C LEU A 176 8.56 -4.57 -5.92
N ILE A 177 8.65 -5.82 -5.48
CA ILE A 177 9.89 -6.51 -5.14
C ILE A 177 10.04 -7.72 -6.04
N PHE A 178 11.25 -7.94 -6.57
CA PHE A 178 11.61 -9.17 -7.25
C PHE A 178 12.87 -9.80 -6.65
N SER A 179 12.99 -11.12 -6.77
CA SER A 179 14.24 -11.83 -6.52
C SER A 179 14.46 -12.92 -7.57
N VAL A 180 15.72 -13.11 -7.96
CA VAL A 180 16.17 -14.19 -8.83
C VAL A 180 17.27 -14.95 -8.10
N LYS A 181 17.01 -16.21 -7.77
CA LYS A 181 17.96 -17.12 -7.15
C LYS A 181 18.40 -18.19 -8.13
N LEU A 182 19.72 -18.27 -8.36
CA LEU A 182 20.34 -19.24 -9.25
C LEU A 182 21.41 -20.06 -8.51
N PRO A 183 21.49 -21.39 -8.76
CA PRO A 183 22.51 -22.22 -8.14
C PRO A 183 23.88 -21.99 -8.80
N TYR A 184 24.90 -21.71 -7.97
CA TYR A 184 26.26 -21.46 -8.43
C TYR A 184 26.84 -22.64 -9.21
N SER A 185 26.56 -23.88 -8.80
CA SER A 185 26.95 -25.09 -9.53
C SER A 185 26.52 -25.13 -11.01
N LYS A 186 25.46 -24.40 -11.39
CA LYS A 186 24.95 -24.36 -12.77
C LYS A 186 25.23 -23.03 -13.48
N PHE A 187 25.09 -21.92 -12.77
CA PHE A 187 25.13 -20.56 -13.33
C PHE A 187 26.38 -19.77 -12.95
N GLY A 188 27.25 -20.34 -12.11
CA GLY A 188 28.52 -19.74 -11.73
C GLY A 188 29.34 -19.34 -12.94
N ASN A 189 29.81 -18.09 -12.95
CA ASN A 189 30.58 -17.49 -14.04
C ASN A 189 29.85 -17.46 -15.41
N ASN A 190 28.52 -17.62 -15.45
CA ASN A 190 27.75 -17.73 -16.70
C ASN A 190 26.52 -16.82 -16.75
N THR A 191 26.46 -15.76 -15.94
CA THR A 191 25.34 -14.79 -15.93
C THR A 191 25.80 -13.41 -16.39
N GLU A 192 24.91 -12.69 -17.06
CA GLU A 192 25.08 -11.27 -17.43
C GLU A 192 23.71 -10.57 -17.46
N GLY A 193 23.68 -9.25 -17.31
CA GLY A 193 22.46 -8.46 -17.23
C GLY A 193 22.51 -7.45 -16.07
N GLN A 194 21.36 -6.89 -15.70
CA GLN A 194 21.25 -5.99 -14.54
C GLN A 194 21.57 -6.68 -13.19
N CYS A 195 21.43 -8.00 -13.10
CA CYS A 195 21.81 -8.78 -11.92
C CYS A 195 23.32 -9.06 -11.80
N GLY A 196 24.13 -8.63 -12.78
CA GLY A 196 25.58 -8.83 -12.77
C GLY A 196 26.02 -10.28 -13.02
N THR A 197 27.21 -10.59 -12.54
CA THR A 197 27.89 -11.87 -12.69
C THR A 197 27.76 -12.70 -11.42
N CYS A 198 27.63 -14.02 -11.55
CA CYS A 198 27.56 -14.95 -10.43
C CYS A 198 28.98 -15.52 -10.21
N THR A 199 29.93 -14.68 -9.79
CA THR A 199 31.37 -15.00 -9.73
C THR A 199 31.94 -14.90 -8.31
N ASN A 200 31.14 -14.45 -7.34
CA ASN A 200 31.56 -14.09 -5.99
C ASN A 200 32.58 -12.93 -5.96
N ASN A 201 32.49 -12.02 -6.93
CA ASN A 201 33.37 -10.86 -7.08
C ASN A 201 32.55 -9.61 -7.42
N LYS A 202 32.79 -8.50 -6.70
CA LYS A 202 32.03 -7.26 -6.92
C LYS A 202 32.55 -6.42 -8.09
N GLU A 203 33.80 -6.67 -8.51
CA GLU A 203 34.51 -5.83 -9.48
C GLU A 203 34.09 -6.10 -10.94
N ASP A 204 33.47 -7.24 -11.23
CA ASP A 204 33.01 -7.67 -12.56
C ASP A 204 31.49 -7.57 -12.77
N GLU A 205 30.75 -7.09 -11.75
CA GLU A 205 29.29 -7.02 -11.78
C GLU A 205 28.74 -6.11 -12.88
N CYS A 206 29.43 -5.01 -13.15
CA CYS A 206 28.97 -4.00 -14.11
C CYS A 206 29.45 -4.32 -15.54
N ARG A 207 29.12 -5.52 -16.03
CA ARG A 207 29.51 -6.04 -17.35
C ARG A 207 28.53 -5.64 -18.45
N LEU A 208 29.01 -4.98 -19.49
CA LEU A 208 28.23 -4.60 -20.68
C LEU A 208 27.86 -5.80 -21.56
N PRO A 209 26.86 -5.68 -22.46
CA PRO A 209 26.56 -6.72 -23.46
C PRO A 209 27.72 -7.08 -24.38
N SER A 210 28.68 -6.15 -24.57
CA SER A 210 29.92 -6.39 -25.32
C SER A 210 30.93 -7.25 -24.57
N GLY A 211 30.70 -7.51 -23.29
CA GLY A 211 31.60 -8.20 -22.38
C GLY A 211 32.65 -7.35 -21.69
N LYS A 212 32.69 -6.05 -21.98
CA LYS A 212 33.53 -5.10 -21.27
C LYS A 212 32.97 -4.81 -19.88
N ILE A 213 33.82 -4.86 -18.85
CA ILE A 213 33.50 -4.43 -17.49
C ILE A 213 33.75 -2.92 -17.37
N ILE A 214 32.81 -2.20 -16.77
CA ILE A 214 32.94 -0.76 -16.47
C ILE A 214 32.75 -0.52 -14.97
N SER A 215 33.10 0.66 -14.47
CA SER A 215 33.03 0.96 -13.04
C SER A 215 31.63 1.35 -12.53
N SER A 216 30.67 1.59 -13.43
CA SER A 216 29.34 2.11 -13.09
C SER A 216 28.24 1.17 -13.59
N CYS A 217 27.60 0.45 -12.66
CA CYS A 217 26.43 -0.37 -12.92
C CYS A 217 25.22 0.43 -13.45
N PRO A 218 24.93 1.66 -12.97
CA PRO A 218 23.92 2.51 -13.59
C PRO A 218 24.18 2.80 -15.06
N GLN A 219 25.44 3.07 -15.44
CA GLN A 219 25.80 3.24 -16.86
C GLN A 219 25.63 1.95 -17.65
N MET A 220 25.98 0.81 -17.05
CA MET A 220 25.82 -0.50 -17.67
C MET A 220 24.35 -0.81 -17.94
N ALA A 221 23.46 -0.49 -17.00
CA ALA A 221 22.04 -0.83 -17.05
C ALA A 221 21.34 -0.31 -18.32
N HIS A 222 21.66 0.90 -18.78
CA HIS A 222 21.11 1.45 -20.04
C HIS A 222 21.39 0.57 -21.27
N HIS A 223 22.49 -0.18 -21.29
CA HIS A 223 22.87 -1.03 -22.41
C HIS A 223 22.13 -2.37 -22.44
N TRP A 224 21.43 -2.73 -21.37
CA TRP A 224 20.69 -4.00 -21.24
C TRP A 224 19.23 -3.89 -21.72
N ILE A 225 18.89 -2.87 -22.50
CA ILE A 225 17.55 -2.68 -23.06
C ILE A 225 17.17 -3.80 -24.03
N VAL A 226 15.92 -4.28 -23.93
CA VAL A 226 15.33 -5.24 -24.86
C VAL A 226 14.60 -4.45 -25.94
N ASP A 227 15.11 -4.58 -27.17
CA ASP A 227 14.69 -3.80 -28.35
C ASP A 227 13.16 -3.79 -28.50
N ASN A 228 12.57 -2.59 -28.37
CA ASN A 228 11.13 -2.39 -28.45
C ASN A 228 10.85 -1.14 -29.27
N ASN A 229 9.98 -1.27 -30.27
CA ASN A 229 9.48 -0.22 -31.17
C ASN A 229 8.65 0.88 -30.42
N LYS A 230 8.82 1.00 -29.10
CA LYS A 230 8.32 2.07 -28.25
C LYS A 230 9.38 3.16 -28.19
N SER A 231 8.95 4.42 -28.10
CA SER A 231 9.83 5.57 -27.84
C SER A 231 10.45 5.44 -26.43
N CYS A 232 11.44 4.56 -26.30
CA CYS A 232 12.20 4.26 -25.08
C CYS A 232 13.36 5.24 -24.86
N HIS A 233 13.38 6.35 -25.61
CA HIS A 233 14.36 7.40 -25.42
C HIS A 233 13.89 8.32 -24.29
N GLY A 234 14.01 7.83 -23.06
CA GLY A 234 14.21 8.69 -21.91
C GLY A 234 15.44 9.59 -22.19
N VAL A 235 15.34 10.84 -21.76
CA VAL A 235 16.33 11.92 -21.72
C VAL A 235 17.79 11.49 -22.04
N PRO A 236 18.54 12.22 -22.89
CA PRO A 236 19.92 11.85 -23.22
C PRO A 236 20.76 11.60 -21.97
N ILE A 237 21.50 10.48 -21.98
CA ILE A 237 22.42 10.05 -20.92
C ILE A 237 23.21 11.28 -20.44
N PRO A 238 23.02 11.75 -19.19
CA PRO A 238 23.78 12.89 -18.69
C PRO A 238 25.28 12.57 -18.77
N PRO A 239 26.14 13.50 -19.21
CA PRO A 239 27.58 13.28 -19.32
C PRO A 239 28.24 12.94 -17.97
N ALA A 240 27.56 13.19 -16.85
CA ALA A 240 27.89 12.68 -15.54
C ALA A 240 26.65 12.07 -14.89
N ILE A 241 26.57 10.74 -14.83
CA ILE A 241 25.63 10.04 -13.95
C ILE A 241 26.28 10.04 -12.56
N THR A 242 25.89 11.00 -11.72
CA THR A 242 26.20 10.94 -10.29
C THR A 242 25.26 9.93 -9.65
N THR A 243 25.79 8.79 -9.20
CA THR A 243 25.09 7.99 -8.20
C THR A 243 25.59 8.33 -6.80
N PRO A 244 24.68 8.68 -5.87
CA PRO A 244 23.22 8.77 -6.06
C PRO A 244 22.81 10.11 -6.73
N PRO A 245 21.63 10.18 -7.38
CA PRO A 245 20.98 11.46 -7.67
C PRO A 245 20.91 12.33 -6.40
N PRO A 246 20.92 13.66 -6.52
CA PRO A 246 20.90 14.55 -5.35
C PRO A 246 19.73 14.17 -4.43
N LYS A 247 20.00 14.06 -3.12
CA LYS A 247 18.98 13.76 -2.11
C LYS A 247 17.80 14.72 -2.33
N PRO A 248 16.57 14.24 -2.52
CA PRO A 248 15.42 15.13 -2.49
C PRO A 248 15.43 15.89 -1.16
N GLN A 249 15.21 17.21 -1.20
CA GLN A 249 15.12 18.04 0.00
C GLN A 249 13.77 17.80 0.69
N CYS A 250 13.63 16.64 1.30
CA CYS A 250 12.46 16.22 2.05
C CYS A 250 12.88 15.85 3.48
N GLN A 251 11.94 15.93 4.41
CA GLN A 251 12.13 15.31 5.71
C GLN A 251 12.10 13.79 5.54
N THR A 252 12.94 13.08 6.29
CA THR A 252 12.98 11.61 6.27
C THR A 252 11.61 11.04 6.66
N PRO A 253 10.95 10.28 5.76
CA PRO A 253 9.65 9.68 6.06
C PRO A 253 9.71 8.81 7.33
N PRO A 254 8.66 8.83 8.18
CA PRO A 254 8.66 8.10 9.45
C PRO A 254 8.94 6.60 9.31
N LEU A 255 8.34 5.93 8.33
CA LEU A 255 8.53 4.48 8.13
C LEU A 255 9.98 4.12 7.80
N CYS A 256 10.69 4.97 7.06
CA CYS A 256 12.10 4.73 6.73
C CYS A 256 13.01 4.74 7.96
N LYS A 257 12.63 5.42 9.04
CA LYS A 257 13.41 5.44 10.29
C LYS A 257 13.42 4.07 10.97
N PHE A 258 12.44 3.20 10.71
CA PHE A 258 12.42 1.85 11.28
C PHE A 258 13.63 1.02 10.83
N ILE A 259 14.11 1.19 9.58
CA ILE A 259 15.29 0.47 9.06
C ILE A 259 16.53 0.69 9.94
N LEU A 260 16.67 1.89 10.54
CA LEU A 260 17.79 2.24 11.42
C LEU A 260 17.46 2.07 12.92
N SER A 261 16.23 1.71 13.26
CA SER A 261 15.77 1.58 14.63
C SER A 261 16.21 0.27 15.28
N GLU A 262 15.99 0.16 16.59
CA GLU A 262 16.26 -1.07 17.35
C GLU A 262 15.44 -2.27 16.87
N VAL A 263 14.31 -2.07 16.18
CA VAL A 263 13.49 -3.14 15.58
C VAL A 263 14.33 -4.03 14.66
N PHE A 264 15.29 -3.43 13.94
CA PHE A 264 16.17 -4.13 13.01
C PHE A 264 17.59 -4.33 13.55
N ALA A 265 17.84 -4.14 14.85
CA ALA A 265 19.18 -4.21 15.43
C ALA A 265 19.89 -5.56 15.15
N GLU A 266 19.18 -6.68 15.27
CA GLU A 266 19.74 -7.99 14.93
C GLU A 266 20.10 -8.08 13.44
N CYS A 267 19.29 -7.46 12.57
CA CYS A 267 19.52 -7.42 11.14
C CYS A 267 20.79 -6.67 10.75
N HIS A 268 21.08 -5.57 11.44
CA HIS A 268 22.25 -4.73 11.19
C HIS A 268 23.56 -5.52 11.32
N THR A 269 23.55 -6.62 12.08
CA THR A 269 24.72 -7.49 12.27
C THR A 269 25.01 -8.39 11.07
N VAL A 270 23.99 -8.72 10.26
CA VAL A 270 24.11 -9.64 9.11
C VAL A 270 24.03 -8.93 7.76
N ILE A 271 23.33 -7.80 7.68
CA ILE A 271 23.20 -7.00 6.47
C ILE A 271 23.18 -5.49 6.78
N PRO A 272 24.05 -4.68 6.13
CA PRO A 272 24.07 -3.23 6.35
C PRO A 272 22.73 -2.57 5.99
N PRO A 273 22.16 -1.73 6.87
CA PRO A 273 20.87 -1.06 6.61
C PRO A 273 20.97 0.09 5.60
N GLU A 274 22.17 0.64 5.38
CA GLU A 274 22.41 1.87 4.63
C GLU A 274 21.79 1.88 3.20
N PRO A 275 21.90 0.82 2.37
CA PRO A 275 21.30 0.81 1.03
C PRO A 275 19.76 0.85 1.08
N PHE A 276 19.16 0.08 1.99
CA PHE A 276 17.71 -0.02 2.16
C PHE A 276 17.13 1.28 2.73
N PHE A 277 17.82 1.89 3.70
CA PHE A 277 17.44 3.20 4.24
C PHE A 277 17.48 4.29 3.16
N LYS A 278 18.56 4.34 2.37
CA LYS A 278 18.68 5.29 1.26
C LYS A 278 17.60 5.07 0.20
N GLY A 279 17.26 3.82 -0.10
CA GLY A 279 16.17 3.50 -1.02
C GLY A 279 14.81 3.95 -0.50
N CYS A 280 14.50 3.62 0.76
CA CYS A 280 13.25 4.05 1.39
C CYS A 280 13.06 5.57 1.36
N VAL A 281 14.11 6.34 1.72
CA VAL A 281 14.05 7.81 1.70
C VAL A 281 13.94 8.32 0.25
N PHE A 282 14.58 7.65 -0.69
CA PHE A 282 14.48 8.03 -2.11
C PHE A 282 13.04 7.88 -2.63
N ASP A 283 12.39 6.76 -2.31
CA ASP A 283 11.02 6.43 -2.72
C ASP A 283 9.99 7.30 -2.00
N GLY A 284 10.04 7.32 -0.66
CA GLY A 284 9.06 8.02 0.18
C GLY A 284 9.12 9.56 0.09
N CYS A 285 10.12 10.11 -0.60
CA CYS A 285 10.18 11.55 -0.88
C CYS A 285 9.68 11.94 -2.28
N ARG A 286 9.44 10.96 -3.16
CA ARG A 286 8.89 11.19 -4.51
C ARG A 286 7.43 10.77 -4.62
N ILE A 287 7.03 9.82 -3.79
CA ILE A 287 5.67 9.29 -3.72
C ILE A 287 5.23 9.36 -2.26
N ASP A 288 4.14 10.11 -2.01
CA ASP A 288 3.51 10.23 -0.69
C ASP A 288 2.68 8.98 -0.30
N ASP A 289 2.67 7.94 -1.15
CA ASP A 289 2.08 6.62 -0.83
C ASP A 289 3.01 5.81 0.08
N GLU A 290 2.51 5.51 1.29
CA GLU A 290 3.18 4.71 2.30
C GLU A 290 3.50 3.28 1.80
N SER A 291 2.77 2.78 0.80
CA SER A 291 3.00 1.45 0.21
C SER A 291 4.43 1.27 -0.34
N MET A 292 5.03 2.35 -0.87
CA MET A 292 6.41 2.35 -1.35
C MET A 292 7.41 2.21 -0.20
N GLN A 293 7.16 2.90 0.92
CA GLN A 293 8.01 2.80 2.11
C GLN A 293 7.91 1.42 2.75
N CYS A 294 6.71 0.83 2.78
CA CYS A 294 6.50 -0.54 3.23
C CYS A 294 7.28 -1.56 2.39
N SER A 295 7.39 -1.37 1.07
CA SER A 295 8.18 -2.26 0.20
C SER A 295 9.67 -2.27 0.55
N SER A 296 10.23 -1.12 0.97
CA SER A 296 11.62 -1.02 1.43
C SER A 296 11.86 -1.73 2.77
N LEU A 297 10.88 -1.68 3.68
CA LEU A 297 10.93 -2.43 4.93
C LEU A 297 10.82 -3.94 4.69
N GLU A 298 9.91 -4.33 3.80
CA GLU A 298 9.64 -5.72 3.42
C GLU A 298 10.85 -6.41 2.78
N ILE A 299 11.53 -5.75 1.82
CA ILE A 299 12.76 -6.31 1.24
C ILE A 299 13.87 -6.41 2.28
N TYR A 300 13.98 -5.44 3.20
CA TYR A 300 15.01 -5.48 4.23
C TYR A 300 14.79 -6.63 5.19
N ALA A 301 13.55 -6.83 5.65
CA ALA A 301 13.15 -7.98 6.46
C ALA A 301 13.37 -9.32 5.72
N THR A 302 13.06 -9.36 4.42
CA THR A 302 13.25 -10.56 3.58
C THR A 302 14.73 -10.93 3.45
N GLU A 303 15.59 -9.98 3.13
CA GLU A 303 17.05 -10.18 3.04
C GLU A 303 17.66 -10.54 4.40
N CYS A 304 17.06 -10.05 5.49
CA CYS A 304 17.40 -10.42 6.85
C CYS A 304 17.10 -11.89 7.16
N ALA A 305 15.86 -12.31 6.88
CA ALA A 305 15.39 -13.66 7.13
C ALA A 305 16.20 -14.68 6.32
N ALA A 306 16.58 -14.30 5.10
CA ALA A 306 17.43 -15.12 4.24
C ALA A 306 18.86 -15.33 4.80
N ARG A 307 19.29 -14.50 5.76
CA ARG A 307 20.57 -14.61 6.50
C ARG A 307 20.41 -15.15 7.92
N GLY A 308 19.23 -15.66 8.26
CA GLY A 308 18.98 -16.31 9.54
C GLY A 308 18.32 -15.44 10.59
N VAL A 309 18.02 -14.17 10.30
CA VAL A 309 17.45 -13.22 11.28
C VAL A 309 16.07 -12.79 10.81
N CYS A 310 15.02 -13.30 11.46
CA CYS A 310 13.64 -12.98 11.11
C CYS A 310 13.02 -12.00 12.11
N ILE A 311 12.36 -10.95 11.60
CA ILE A 311 11.88 -9.82 12.40
C ILE A 311 10.39 -9.61 12.10
N ASP A 312 9.58 -9.54 13.16
CA ASP A 312 8.18 -9.13 13.07
C ASP A 312 8.07 -7.60 13.00
N TRP A 313 8.28 -7.06 11.80
CA TRP A 313 8.34 -5.62 11.58
C TRP A 313 6.96 -5.00 11.33
N ARG A 314 6.00 -5.72 10.73
CA ARG A 314 4.69 -5.16 10.35
C ARG A 314 3.89 -4.71 11.56
N GLY A 315 3.87 -5.50 12.64
CA GLY A 315 3.18 -5.16 13.89
C GLY A 315 3.69 -3.86 14.52
N MET A 316 4.97 -3.51 14.27
CA MET A 316 5.60 -2.31 14.82
C MET A 316 5.24 -1.02 14.05
N THR A 317 4.54 -1.14 12.92
CA THR A 317 4.15 0.00 12.06
C THR A 317 2.75 0.56 12.39
N ASN A 318 2.16 0.25 13.54
CA ASN A 318 0.80 0.68 13.91
C ASN A 318 -0.25 0.36 12.82
N ASN A 319 -0.13 -0.80 12.16
CA ASN A 319 -0.97 -1.27 11.05
C ASN A 319 -0.86 -0.48 9.73
N THR A 320 0.06 0.49 9.61
CA THR A 320 0.32 1.19 8.35
C THR A 320 0.74 0.23 7.23
N CYS A 321 1.65 -0.70 7.51
CA CYS A 321 2.09 -1.71 6.54
C CYS A 321 1.38 -3.06 6.73
N SER A 322 0.09 -3.06 7.05
CA SER A 322 -0.67 -4.30 7.30
C SER A 322 -0.79 -5.18 6.05
N PHE A 323 -0.89 -6.50 6.25
CA PHE A 323 -1.09 -7.47 5.18
C PHE A 323 -2.25 -8.42 5.51
N SER A 324 -3.15 -8.66 4.56
CA SER A 324 -4.33 -9.51 4.74
C SER A 324 -4.18 -10.83 3.98
N CYS A 325 -4.38 -11.94 4.68
CA CYS A 325 -4.31 -13.28 4.10
C CYS A 325 -5.62 -13.73 3.46
N PRO A 326 -5.57 -14.66 2.48
CA PRO A 326 -6.75 -15.32 1.96
C PRO A 326 -7.56 -16.01 3.06
N SER A 327 -8.87 -16.16 2.82
CA SER A 327 -9.78 -16.80 3.78
C SER A 327 -9.28 -18.20 4.16
N GLY A 328 -9.18 -18.47 5.47
CA GLY A 328 -8.70 -19.74 6.03
C GLY A 328 -7.18 -19.81 6.28
N MET A 329 -6.43 -18.73 6.05
CA MET A 329 -5.00 -18.62 6.38
C MET A 329 -4.71 -17.44 7.30
N GLU A 330 -3.61 -17.55 8.04
CA GLU A 330 -3.15 -16.53 9.00
C GLU A 330 -1.79 -15.97 8.59
N TYR A 331 -1.62 -14.66 8.76
CA TYR A 331 -0.34 -14.02 8.56
C TYR A 331 0.65 -14.45 9.64
N LYS A 332 1.88 -14.80 9.24
CA LYS A 332 3.01 -14.98 10.16
C LYS A 332 4.23 -14.21 9.65
N PRO A 333 4.90 -13.44 10.52
CA PRO A 333 6.14 -12.75 10.15
C PRO A 333 7.29 -13.73 9.87
N CYS A 334 7.28 -14.87 10.56
CA CYS A 334 8.32 -15.89 10.49
C CYS A 334 7.68 -17.28 10.40
N GLY A 335 7.23 -17.68 9.21
CA GLY A 335 6.76 -19.04 8.95
C GLY A 335 7.78 -19.84 8.12
N PRO A 336 7.69 -21.18 8.09
CA PRO A 336 8.63 -22.02 7.36
C PRO A 336 8.51 -21.82 5.84
N ILE A 337 9.63 -21.65 5.12
CA ILE A 337 9.66 -21.59 3.64
C ILE A 337 9.05 -22.86 3.03
N ASN A 338 9.27 -24.00 3.68
CA ASN A 338 8.67 -25.29 3.32
C ASN A 338 7.64 -25.70 4.37
N PRO A 339 6.39 -25.20 4.29
CA PRO A 339 5.33 -25.58 5.22
C PRO A 339 5.01 -27.07 5.13
N ALA A 340 4.54 -27.63 6.25
CA ALA A 340 4.09 -29.01 6.29
C ALA A 340 2.92 -29.23 5.32
N THR A 341 2.95 -30.34 4.59
CA THR A 341 1.91 -30.72 3.63
C THR A 341 1.45 -32.15 3.88
N CYS A 342 0.31 -32.52 3.30
CA CYS A 342 -0.24 -33.86 3.44
C CYS A 342 0.43 -34.94 2.61
N ASP A 343 1.41 -34.60 1.75
CA ASP A 343 2.22 -35.61 1.05
C ASP A 343 3.36 -36.12 1.95
N GLN A 344 3.27 -37.40 2.35
CA GLN A 344 4.24 -38.07 3.22
C GLN A 344 5.67 -38.16 2.65
N ARG A 345 5.89 -37.92 1.35
CA ARG A 345 7.26 -37.99 0.79
C ARG A 345 8.16 -36.84 1.24
N ASN A 346 7.61 -35.71 1.65
CA ASN A 346 8.39 -34.53 2.08
C ASN A 346 8.85 -34.57 3.55
N LEU A 347 8.36 -35.52 4.35
CA LEU A 347 8.77 -35.69 5.75
C LEU A 347 10.19 -36.26 5.92
N ARG A 348 10.78 -36.90 4.89
CA ARG A 348 12.09 -37.57 5.00
C ARG A 348 13.30 -36.70 4.66
N TYR A 349 13.14 -35.58 3.97
CA TYR A 349 14.22 -34.59 3.78
C TYR A 349 14.30 -33.56 4.92
N PHE A 350 13.35 -33.62 5.86
CA PHE A 350 13.03 -32.59 6.86
C PHE A 350 13.92 -32.59 8.13
N THR A 351 14.98 -33.40 8.18
CA THR A 351 15.85 -33.53 9.37
C THR A 351 17.33 -33.30 9.07
N MET A 352 17.67 -32.54 8.03
CA MET A 352 18.98 -31.92 7.98
C MET A 352 18.91 -30.60 8.75
N LYS A 353 19.28 -30.64 10.03
CA LYS A 353 19.43 -29.52 10.98
C LYS A 353 19.59 -28.15 10.29
N CYS A 354 18.49 -27.45 10.02
CA CYS A 354 18.55 -26.01 9.82
C CYS A 354 18.80 -25.39 11.20
N HIS A 355 19.85 -24.57 11.30
CA HIS A 355 20.12 -23.80 12.51
C HIS A 355 18.91 -22.90 12.82
N PRO A 356 18.64 -22.57 14.10
CA PRO A 356 17.58 -21.61 14.45
C PRO A 356 17.79 -20.31 13.66
N GLY A 357 16.79 -19.91 12.86
CA GLY A 357 16.86 -18.73 11.99
C GLY A 357 16.85 -19.03 10.49
N TYR A 358 17.33 -20.19 10.05
CA TYR A 358 17.41 -20.53 8.63
C TYR A 358 16.16 -21.29 8.16
N GLY A 359 15.56 -20.83 7.05
CA GLY A 359 14.39 -21.51 6.46
C GLY A 359 13.04 -20.88 6.80
N VAL A 360 13.01 -19.61 7.25
CA VAL A 360 11.77 -18.88 7.52
C VAL A 360 11.56 -17.72 6.56
N THR A 361 10.30 -17.34 6.36
CA THR A 361 9.88 -16.23 5.53
C THR A 361 8.53 -15.69 6.00
N GLU A 362 8.26 -14.45 5.65
CA GLU A 362 7.00 -13.79 5.92
C GLU A 362 5.93 -14.29 4.95
N GLY A 363 4.70 -14.50 5.43
CA GLY A 363 3.59 -14.85 4.54
C GLY A 363 2.33 -15.36 5.23
N CYS A 364 1.48 -16.00 4.44
CA CYS A 364 0.25 -16.62 4.90
C CYS A 364 0.44 -18.12 5.10
N PHE A 365 0.11 -18.60 6.29
CA PHE A 365 0.28 -19.99 6.69
C PHE A 365 -1.02 -20.54 7.26
N CYS A 366 -1.11 -21.86 7.34
CA CYS A 366 -2.26 -22.48 7.97
C CYS A 366 -2.33 -22.15 9.47
N PRO A 367 -3.55 -21.96 10.01
CA PRO A 367 -3.80 -21.86 11.43
C PRO A 367 -3.24 -23.06 12.19
N GLU A 368 -3.04 -22.88 13.49
CA GLU A 368 -2.57 -23.96 14.37
C GLU A 368 -3.53 -25.17 14.31
N GLY A 369 -2.97 -26.37 14.13
CA GLY A 369 -3.75 -27.61 13.97
C GLY A 369 -4.22 -27.90 12.53
N MET A 370 -3.91 -27.03 11.56
CA MET A 370 -4.16 -27.28 10.14
C MET A 370 -2.86 -27.41 9.34
N THR A 371 -2.91 -28.15 8.22
CA THR A 371 -1.79 -28.45 7.34
C THR A 371 -2.18 -28.14 5.89
N LEU A 372 -1.23 -27.73 5.06
CA LEU A 372 -1.49 -27.50 3.64
C LEU A 372 -1.81 -28.82 2.93
N LEU A 373 -2.81 -28.80 2.05
CA LEU A 373 -3.17 -29.96 1.23
C LEU A 373 -1.99 -30.40 0.34
N HIS A 374 -1.42 -29.45 -0.40
CA HIS A 374 -0.22 -29.58 -1.23
C HIS A 374 0.68 -28.35 -1.06
N ALA A 375 1.97 -28.45 -1.39
CA ALA A 375 2.95 -27.37 -1.21
C ALA A 375 2.59 -26.11 -2.01
N GLU A 376 1.90 -26.31 -3.13
CA GLU A 376 1.53 -25.26 -4.06
C GLU A 376 0.06 -24.82 -3.92
N SER A 377 -0.68 -25.37 -2.95
CA SER A 377 -2.09 -25.05 -2.69
C SER A 377 -2.23 -24.01 -1.58
N ASN A 378 -3.30 -23.19 -1.63
CA ASN A 378 -3.68 -22.28 -0.55
C ASN A 378 -4.80 -22.88 0.34
N ILE A 379 -4.84 -24.20 0.50
CA ILE A 379 -5.92 -24.91 1.21
C ILE A 379 -5.36 -25.54 2.48
N CYS A 380 -5.93 -25.14 3.62
CA CYS A 380 -5.61 -25.67 4.93
C CYS A 380 -6.64 -26.73 5.35
N ILE A 381 -6.16 -27.90 5.79
CA ILE A 381 -6.98 -29.01 6.27
C ILE A 381 -6.51 -29.47 7.65
N SER A 382 -7.44 -29.84 8.52
CA SER A 382 -7.19 -30.28 9.91
C SER A 382 -6.52 -31.66 9.97
N GLU A 383 -6.97 -32.60 9.14
CA GLU A 383 -6.38 -33.94 9.06
C GLU A 383 -6.06 -34.33 7.62
N CYS A 384 -4.77 -34.58 7.35
CA CYS A 384 -4.35 -35.24 6.13
C CYS A 384 -5.03 -36.61 6.04
N CYS A 385 -5.45 -37.00 4.83
CA CYS A 385 -6.12 -38.28 4.60
C CYS A 385 -5.24 -39.46 5.03
N LYS A 386 -5.35 -39.86 6.31
CA LYS A 386 -4.75 -41.08 6.81
C LYS A 386 -5.55 -42.24 6.25
N SER A 387 -4.85 -43.26 5.80
CA SER A 387 -5.39 -44.48 5.18
C SER A 387 -6.34 -45.31 6.05
N SER A 388 -6.84 -44.79 7.18
CA SER A 388 -7.73 -45.55 8.06
C SER A 388 -8.90 -44.80 8.71
N VAL A 389 -8.91 -43.48 8.98
CA VAL A 389 -10.03 -42.89 9.77
C VAL A 389 -10.30 -41.39 9.57
N ALA A 390 -10.51 -40.90 8.34
CA ALA A 390 -11.13 -39.58 8.17
C ALA A 390 -12.23 -39.64 7.10
N ARG A 391 -13.49 -39.60 7.54
CA ARG A 391 -14.68 -39.44 6.68
C ARG A 391 -15.09 -37.96 6.66
N GLU A 392 -14.20 -37.08 6.26
CA GLU A 392 -14.58 -35.68 6.10
C GLU A 392 -14.95 -35.42 4.64
N LYS A 393 -16.21 -35.06 4.45
CA LYS A 393 -16.69 -34.36 3.27
C LYS A 393 -16.57 -32.86 3.55
N TRP A 394 -16.02 -32.09 2.63
CA TRP A 394 -16.03 -30.63 2.72
C TRP A 394 -16.46 -30.00 1.40
N THR A 395 -17.06 -28.82 1.47
CA THR A 395 -17.57 -28.10 0.28
C THR A 395 -16.65 -26.93 -0.04
N LYS A 396 -16.12 -26.88 -1.27
CA LYS A 396 -15.32 -25.75 -1.78
C LYS A 396 -15.76 -25.42 -3.21
N ASP A 397 -15.97 -24.14 -3.52
CA ASP A 397 -16.37 -23.66 -4.85
C ASP A 397 -17.56 -24.46 -5.44
N CYS A 398 -18.51 -24.83 -4.57
CA CYS A 398 -19.68 -25.64 -4.92
C CYS A 398 -19.33 -27.05 -5.45
N GLN A 399 -18.28 -27.62 -4.89
CA GLN A 399 -17.88 -29.01 -5.05
C GLN A 399 -17.80 -29.69 -3.68
N GLU A 400 -18.46 -30.84 -3.54
CA GLU A 400 -18.22 -31.74 -2.41
C GLU A 400 -16.94 -32.54 -2.68
N CYS A 401 -15.94 -32.30 -1.86
CA CYS A 401 -14.67 -33.01 -1.91
C CYS A 401 -14.64 -34.12 -0.86
N VAL A 402 -14.26 -35.32 -1.31
CA VAL A 402 -14.11 -36.50 -0.47
C VAL A 402 -12.76 -37.14 -0.74
N CYS A 403 -12.10 -37.61 0.31
CA CYS A 403 -10.85 -38.33 0.11
C CYS A 403 -11.08 -39.77 -0.38
N ASP A 404 -10.53 -40.09 -1.55
CA ASP A 404 -10.62 -41.42 -2.15
C ASP A 404 -9.68 -42.38 -1.39
N LYS A 405 -10.28 -43.41 -0.77
CA LYS A 405 -9.57 -44.36 0.11
C LYS A 405 -8.50 -45.20 -0.60
N ASN A 406 -8.57 -45.35 -1.92
CA ASN A 406 -7.67 -46.21 -2.68
C ASN A 406 -6.47 -45.43 -3.23
N THR A 407 -6.69 -44.15 -3.57
CA THR A 407 -5.68 -43.31 -4.23
C THR A 407 -5.07 -42.26 -3.30
N LEU A 408 -5.63 -42.05 -2.11
CA LEU A 408 -5.29 -40.95 -1.18
C LEU A 408 -5.39 -39.57 -1.85
N LYS A 409 -6.18 -39.46 -2.92
CA LYS A 409 -6.43 -38.21 -3.64
C LYS A 409 -7.77 -37.65 -3.25
N VAL A 410 -7.84 -36.32 -3.20
CA VAL A 410 -9.12 -35.62 -3.07
C VAL A 410 -9.89 -35.80 -4.37
N LYS A 411 -11.09 -36.35 -4.26
CA LYS A 411 -12.05 -36.45 -5.36
C LYS A 411 -13.17 -35.47 -5.07
N CYS A 412 -13.20 -34.37 -5.82
CA CYS A 412 -14.27 -33.40 -5.76
C CYS A 412 -15.33 -33.75 -6.81
N THR A 413 -16.57 -33.88 -6.37
CA THR A 413 -17.75 -33.95 -7.23
C THR A 413 -18.52 -32.65 -7.08
N LYS A 414 -19.10 -32.17 -8.18
CA LYS A 414 -19.96 -30.99 -8.12
C LYS A 414 -21.04 -31.20 -7.06
N HIS A 415 -21.25 -30.20 -6.21
CA HIS A 415 -22.26 -30.25 -5.15
C HIS A 415 -23.61 -30.57 -5.78
N GLU A 416 -24.21 -31.70 -5.40
CA GLU A 416 -25.49 -32.14 -5.94
C GLU A 416 -26.60 -31.37 -5.24
N CYS A 417 -27.05 -30.30 -5.87
CA CYS A 417 -28.28 -29.65 -5.47
C CYS A 417 -29.44 -30.63 -5.63
N SER A 418 -30.22 -30.79 -4.56
CA SER A 418 -31.50 -31.51 -4.65
C SER A 418 -32.30 -30.90 -5.79
N LEU A 419 -32.71 -31.73 -6.76
CA LEU A 419 -33.49 -31.28 -7.92
C LEU A 419 -34.65 -30.42 -7.45
N THR A 420 -34.51 -29.11 -7.63
CA THR A 420 -35.54 -28.15 -7.24
C THR A 420 -36.74 -28.45 -8.13
N GLN A 421 -37.87 -28.74 -7.48
CA GLN A 421 -39.17 -28.89 -8.12
C GLN A 421 -39.33 -27.69 -9.09
N GLN A 422 -39.54 -27.96 -10.38
CA GLN A 422 -39.69 -26.91 -11.39
C GLN A 422 -40.81 -25.97 -10.96
N VAL A 423 -40.45 -24.77 -10.49
CA VAL A 423 -41.41 -23.74 -10.09
C VAL A 423 -41.84 -23.02 -11.37
N PHE A 424 -43.04 -23.33 -11.84
CA PHE A 424 -43.66 -22.61 -12.94
C PHE A 424 -44.34 -21.36 -12.39
N CYS A 425 -43.84 -20.18 -12.76
CA CYS A 425 -44.48 -18.91 -12.45
C CYS A 425 -45.65 -18.69 -13.42
N GLU A 426 -46.82 -19.22 -13.09
CA GLU A 426 -47.99 -19.23 -13.99
C GLU A 426 -48.74 -17.87 -14.05
N GLY A 427 -48.35 -16.89 -13.22
CA GLY A 427 -49.00 -15.57 -13.19
C GLY A 427 -48.45 -14.58 -14.23
N PRO A 428 -49.31 -13.74 -14.86
CA PRO A 428 -48.85 -12.71 -15.78
C PRO A 428 -47.89 -11.74 -15.08
N GLY A 429 -46.80 -11.37 -15.77
CA GLY A 429 -45.75 -10.50 -15.23
C GLY A 429 -44.78 -11.16 -14.25
N TYR A 430 -45.04 -12.39 -13.80
CA TYR A 430 -44.10 -13.10 -12.95
C TYR A 430 -43.03 -13.80 -13.77
N MET A 431 -41.77 -13.65 -13.36
CA MET A 431 -40.65 -14.35 -13.96
C MET A 431 -39.86 -15.14 -12.91
N PRO A 432 -39.35 -16.33 -13.26
CA PRO A 432 -38.51 -17.10 -12.36
C PRO A 432 -37.15 -16.41 -12.21
N VAL A 433 -36.74 -16.20 -10.96
CA VAL A 433 -35.41 -15.69 -10.60
C VAL A 433 -34.72 -16.73 -9.74
N GLN A 434 -33.46 -17.01 -10.08
CA GLN A 434 -32.59 -17.87 -9.27
C GLN A 434 -32.00 -17.04 -8.15
N ILE A 435 -32.26 -17.42 -6.90
CA ILE A 435 -31.67 -16.79 -5.71
C ILE A 435 -30.89 -17.81 -4.89
N PRO A 436 -29.75 -17.43 -4.29
CA PRO A 436 -28.96 -18.31 -3.44
C PRO A 436 -29.76 -18.76 -2.21
N ILE A 437 -29.63 -20.03 -1.82
CA ILE A 437 -30.22 -20.54 -0.57
C ILE A 437 -29.30 -20.10 0.59
N PRO A 438 -29.81 -19.40 1.63
CA PRO A 438 -28.97 -18.92 2.73
C PRO A 438 -28.23 -20.04 3.47
N GLU A 439 -28.85 -21.21 3.60
CA GLU A 439 -28.29 -22.38 4.26
C GLU A 439 -27.33 -23.19 3.36
N ASP A 440 -27.39 -22.98 2.04
CA ASP A 440 -26.52 -23.62 1.04
C ASP A 440 -26.28 -22.66 -0.13
N PRO A 441 -25.27 -21.76 -0.02
CA PRO A 441 -24.99 -20.72 -1.01
C PRO A 441 -24.63 -21.27 -2.40
N CYS A 442 -24.33 -22.57 -2.48
CA CYS A 442 -23.97 -23.27 -3.70
C CYS A 442 -25.14 -23.76 -4.52
N CYS A 443 -26.35 -23.71 -3.96
CA CYS A 443 -27.57 -24.04 -4.64
C CYS A 443 -28.47 -22.81 -4.74
N THR A 444 -29.14 -22.69 -5.88
CA THR A 444 -30.15 -21.64 -6.10
C THR A 444 -31.54 -22.24 -5.99
N ARG A 445 -32.45 -21.53 -5.35
CA ARG A 445 -33.88 -21.79 -5.47
C ARG A 445 -34.49 -20.84 -6.49
N THR A 446 -35.56 -21.27 -7.13
CA THR A 446 -36.33 -20.41 -8.04
C THR A 446 -37.42 -19.72 -7.24
N GLU A 447 -37.42 -18.41 -7.20
CA GLU A 447 -38.54 -17.61 -6.69
C GLU A 447 -39.17 -16.78 -7.82
N CYS A 448 -40.49 -16.62 -7.78
CA CYS A 448 -41.21 -15.86 -8.79
C CYS A 448 -41.21 -14.38 -8.40
N TYR A 449 -40.48 -13.57 -9.15
CA TYR A 449 -40.47 -12.13 -8.97
C TYR A 449 -41.46 -11.48 -9.92
N CYS A 450 -42.12 -10.44 -9.42
CA CYS A 450 -42.99 -9.62 -10.24
C CYS A 450 -42.14 -8.65 -11.08
N ASN A 451 -42.24 -8.76 -12.40
CA ASN A 451 -41.72 -7.80 -13.36
C ASN A 451 -42.88 -7.17 -14.13
N THR A 452 -43.23 -5.94 -13.76
CA THR A 452 -44.36 -5.20 -14.33
C THR A 452 -44.18 -4.86 -15.80
N SER A 453 -42.95 -4.89 -16.34
CA SER A 453 -42.68 -4.68 -17.77
C SER A 453 -43.09 -5.87 -18.64
N LEU A 454 -43.37 -7.04 -18.04
CA LEU A 454 -43.86 -8.24 -18.73
C LEU A 454 -45.39 -8.35 -18.71
N CYS A 455 -46.09 -7.35 -18.13
CA CYS A 455 -47.54 -7.29 -18.16
C CYS A 455 -48.05 -6.90 -19.54
N THR A 456 -49.05 -7.64 -20.05
CA THR A 456 -49.72 -7.32 -21.31
C THR A 456 -50.73 -6.20 -21.12
N ASP A 457 -50.60 -5.12 -21.90
CA ASP A 457 -51.57 -4.01 -21.94
C ASP A 457 -52.81 -4.40 -22.75
N ILE A 458 -53.76 -5.10 -22.10
CA ILE A 458 -55.07 -5.38 -22.67
C ILE A 458 -56.08 -4.44 -22.02
N THR A 459 -56.36 -3.31 -22.66
CA THR A 459 -57.37 -2.36 -22.21
C THR A 459 -58.76 -2.73 -22.76
N PRO A 460 -59.76 -3.01 -21.90
CA PRO A 460 -61.12 -3.28 -22.37
C PRO A 460 -61.78 -1.98 -22.87
N GLN A 461 -62.51 -2.06 -23.99
CA GLN A 461 -63.36 -0.95 -24.44
C GLN A 461 -64.66 -0.92 -23.61
N CYS A 462 -64.81 0.07 -22.73
CA CYS A 462 -66.00 0.26 -21.90
C CYS A 462 -67.05 1.15 -22.60
N LEU A 463 -68.33 0.98 -22.23
CA LEU A 463 -69.45 1.78 -22.75
C LEU A 463 -69.41 3.23 -22.25
N GLU A 464 -70.05 4.15 -22.98
CA GLU A 464 -70.13 5.58 -22.64
C GLU A 464 -70.66 5.81 -21.22
N GLY A 465 -69.84 6.46 -20.36
CA GLY A 465 -70.17 6.72 -18.95
C GLY A 465 -69.65 5.68 -17.94
N GLN A 466 -68.99 4.62 -18.40
CA GLN A 466 -68.23 3.69 -17.54
C GLN A 466 -66.73 4.00 -17.61
N GLU A 467 -66.05 3.84 -16.49
CA GLU A 467 -64.59 4.04 -16.40
C GLU A 467 -63.91 2.69 -16.21
N ILE A 468 -62.70 2.56 -16.77
CA ILE A 468 -61.85 1.39 -16.56
C ILE A 468 -61.34 1.45 -15.11
N ILE A 469 -61.74 0.49 -14.30
CA ILE A 469 -61.23 0.23 -12.96
C ILE A 469 -60.02 -0.68 -13.10
N THR A 470 -58.88 -0.19 -12.63
CA THR A 470 -57.67 -0.99 -12.47
C THR A 470 -57.71 -1.66 -11.10
N ILE A 471 -57.86 -2.97 -11.07
CA ILE A 471 -57.87 -3.79 -9.87
C ILE A 471 -56.51 -4.47 -9.77
N MET A 472 -55.87 -4.33 -8.62
CA MET A 472 -54.64 -5.06 -8.30
C MET A 472 -54.96 -6.04 -7.16
N PRO A 473 -55.38 -7.28 -7.48
CA PRO A 473 -55.67 -8.27 -6.45
C PRO A 473 -54.43 -8.53 -5.60
N PRO A 474 -54.57 -8.68 -4.27
CA PRO A 474 -53.45 -9.02 -3.41
C PRO A 474 -52.86 -10.37 -3.84
N GLY A 475 -51.58 -10.37 -4.22
CA GLY A 475 -50.86 -11.55 -4.71
C GLY A 475 -50.68 -11.62 -6.23
N ASN A 476 -51.17 -10.64 -7.00
CA ASN A 476 -50.97 -10.58 -8.45
C ASN A 476 -49.94 -9.51 -8.85
N CYS A 477 -49.12 -9.79 -9.87
CA CYS A 477 -48.10 -8.88 -10.39
C CYS A 477 -48.68 -7.87 -11.36
N CYS A 478 -49.57 -8.32 -12.25
CA CYS A 478 -50.18 -7.47 -13.25
C CYS A 478 -51.57 -6.96 -12.82
N PRO A 479 -51.91 -5.72 -13.20
CA PRO A 479 -53.23 -5.16 -12.99
C PRO A 479 -54.28 -5.86 -13.86
N ILE A 480 -55.48 -6.02 -13.32
CA ILE A 480 -56.68 -6.49 -14.03
C ILE A 480 -57.58 -5.28 -14.30
N PHE A 481 -58.12 -5.15 -15.51
CA PHE A 481 -58.96 -4.02 -15.89
C PHE A 481 -60.43 -4.46 -15.99
N GLU A 482 -61.33 -3.83 -15.23
CA GLU A 482 -62.79 -4.06 -15.24
C GLU A 482 -63.56 -2.76 -15.49
N CYS A 483 -64.71 -2.79 -16.17
CA CYS A 483 -65.53 -1.58 -16.37
C CYS A 483 -66.47 -1.32 -15.17
N SER A 484 -66.52 -0.09 -14.66
CA SER A 484 -67.31 0.27 -13.47
C SER A 484 -68.83 0.15 -13.65
N LYS A 485 -69.56 -0.31 -12.63
CA LYS A 485 -71.04 -0.28 -12.56
C LYS A 485 -71.49 1.03 -11.92
N TYR A 486 -72.04 1.94 -12.73
CA TYR A 486 -72.65 3.26 -12.42
C TYR A 486 -72.01 4.13 -11.31
N ARG A 487 -71.66 5.37 -11.69
CA ARG A 487 -71.01 6.40 -10.85
C ARG A 487 -71.71 6.67 -9.51
N GLN A 488 -71.09 6.29 -8.39
CA GLN A 488 -71.33 6.86 -7.06
C GLN A 488 -70.16 7.78 -6.73
N GLY A 489 -70.42 9.07 -6.50
CA GLY A 489 -69.40 10.08 -6.23
C GLY A 489 -70.02 11.46 -5.95
N CYS A 490 -69.21 12.41 -5.51
CA CYS A 490 -69.62 13.77 -5.19
C CYS A 490 -69.44 14.66 -6.43
N VAL A 491 -70.39 15.56 -6.72
CA VAL A 491 -70.25 16.53 -7.81
C VAL A 491 -70.04 17.91 -7.19
N VAL A 492 -68.91 18.54 -7.49
CA VAL A 492 -68.59 19.92 -7.07
C VAL A 492 -68.26 20.73 -8.32
N ASN A 493 -68.99 21.84 -8.54
CA ASN A 493 -68.89 22.69 -9.74
C ASN A 493 -68.89 21.87 -11.05
N GLU A 494 -69.92 21.03 -11.24
CA GLU A 494 -70.11 20.16 -12.41
C GLU A 494 -69.00 19.12 -12.65
N THR A 495 -68.01 19.05 -11.76
CA THR A 495 -66.91 18.07 -11.82
C THR A 495 -67.19 16.93 -10.86
N TYR A 496 -67.09 15.70 -11.36
CA TYR A 496 -67.36 14.48 -10.59
C TYR A 496 -66.10 13.99 -9.88
N TYR A 497 -66.24 13.69 -8.59
CA TYR A 497 -65.20 13.14 -7.71
C TYR A 497 -65.65 11.77 -7.19
N ALA A 498 -64.85 10.73 -7.44
CA ALA A 498 -65.12 9.38 -6.96
C ALA A 498 -65.11 9.32 -5.40
N PRO A 499 -65.69 8.27 -4.77
CA PRO A 499 -65.68 8.12 -3.32
C PRO A 499 -64.23 7.99 -2.83
N GLY A 500 -63.86 8.77 -1.82
CA GLY A 500 -62.50 8.90 -1.32
C GLY A 500 -61.60 9.82 -2.13
N ALA A 501 -62.03 10.33 -3.29
CA ALA A 501 -61.23 11.26 -4.08
C ALA A 501 -61.14 12.63 -3.39
N ALA A 502 -59.95 13.23 -3.43
CA ALA A 502 -59.69 14.58 -2.97
C ALA A 502 -60.40 15.60 -3.86
N VAL A 503 -61.11 16.54 -3.24
CA VAL A 503 -61.87 17.61 -3.89
C VAL A 503 -61.08 18.92 -3.75
N PRO A 504 -60.92 19.73 -4.81
CA PRO A 504 -60.19 20.99 -4.75
C PRO A 504 -60.74 21.91 -3.67
N SER A 505 -59.89 22.24 -2.71
CA SER A 505 -60.20 23.06 -1.56
C SER A 505 -59.09 24.07 -1.31
N GLY A 506 -59.32 25.05 -0.45
CA GLY A 506 -58.31 26.05 -0.11
C GLY A 506 -57.04 25.41 0.45
N PRO A 507 -55.89 26.13 0.46
CA PRO A 507 -54.61 25.53 0.82
C PRO A 507 -54.56 24.89 2.22
N CYS A 508 -55.46 25.30 3.14
CA CYS A 508 -55.52 24.86 4.55
C CYS A 508 -56.63 23.88 4.91
N GLU A 509 -57.30 23.33 3.91
CA GLU A 509 -58.37 22.36 4.10
C GLU A 509 -58.15 21.24 3.10
N GLU A 510 -58.28 20.00 3.56
CA GLU A 510 -58.25 18.85 2.69
C GLU A 510 -59.66 18.27 2.63
N CYS A 511 -60.30 18.45 1.49
CA CYS A 511 -61.66 17.98 1.26
C CYS A 511 -61.64 16.65 0.53
N SER A 512 -62.45 15.69 0.97
CA SER A 512 -62.62 14.40 0.30
C SER A 512 -64.09 14.04 0.18
N CYS A 513 -64.44 13.37 -0.91
CA CYS A 513 -65.79 12.86 -1.11
C CYS A 513 -66.03 11.63 -0.23
N SER A 514 -66.76 11.77 0.88
CA SER A 514 -66.95 10.69 1.85
C SER A 514 -68.40 10.58 2.33
N ALA A 515 -68.76 9.48 2.99
CA ALA A 515 -70.14 9.25 3.40
C ALA A 515 -70.56 10.27 4.47
N SER A 516 -71.73 10.90 4.29
CA SER A 516 -72.20 11.96 5.20
C SER A 516 -72.48 11.48 6.63
N SER A 517 -72.70 10.18 6.83
CA SER A 517 -72.95 9.57 8.14
C SER A 517 -72.78 8.04 8.08
N PRO A 518 -72.33 7.37 9.16
CA PRO A 518 -72.23 5.89 9.23
C PRO A 518 -73.57 5.17 9.00
N SER A 519 -74.69 5.88 9.22
CA SER A 519 -76.05 5.36 9.07
C SER A 519 -76.60 5.42 7.63
N ARG A 520 -75.94 6.14 6.71
CA ARG A 520 -76.34 6.26 5.29
C ARG A 520 -75.11 6.21 4.37
N PRO A 521 -74.52 5.02 4.15
CA PRO A 521 -73.27 4.87 3.40
C PRO A 521 -73.40 5.17 1.89
N HIS A 522 -74.63 5.18 1.34
CA HIS A 522 -74.89 5.48 -0.07
C HIS A 522 -75.02 6.98 -0.40
N HIS A 523 -74.93 7.86 0.60
CA HIS A 523 -75.02 9.31 0.42
C HIS A 523 -73.65 9.94 0.68
N LEU A 524 -72.95 10.25 -0.42
CA LEU A 524 -71.60 10.81 -0.41
C LEU A 524 -71.67 12.33 -0.48
N THR A 525 -70.96 12.99 0.42
CA THR A 525 -70.86 14.45 0.52
C THR A 525 -69.41 14.84 0.71
N VAL A 526 -69.05 16.07 0.34
CA VAL A 526 -67.69 16.56 0.55
C VAL A 526 -67.49 16.89 2.02
N MET A 527 -66.53 16.21 2.65
CA MET A 527 -66.10 16.45 4.02
C MET A 527 -64.70 17.06 3.99
N CYS A 528 -64.53 18.18 4.66
CA CYS A 528 -63.26 18.90 4.73
C CYS A 528 -62.70 18.80 6.13
N GLN A 529 -61.42 18.42 6.21
CA GLN A 529 -60.67 18.43 7.45
C GLN A 529 -59.63 19.56 7.41
N PRO A 530 -59.45 20.30 8.51
CA PRO A 530 -58.39 21.30 8.58
C PRO A 530 -57.04 20.60 8.53
N VAL A 531 -56.13 21.09 7.69
CA VAL A 531 -54.75 20.60 7.62
C VAL A 531 -54.03 21.02 8.90
N ILE A 532 -53.61 20.06 9.72
CA ILE A 532 -52.83 20.31 10.93
C ILE A 532 -51.35 20.34 10.53
N CYS A 533 -50.74 21.51 10.64
CA CYS A 533 -49.32 21.67 10.32
C CYS A 533 -48.44 21.26 11.50
N ASP A 534 -47.42 20.45 11.23
CA ASP A 534 -46.33 20.25 12.15
C ASP A 534 -45.43 21.50 12.16
N THR A 535 -45.36 22.17 13.30
CA THR A 535 -44.56 23.38 13.50
C THR A 535 -43.24 23.09 14.21
N TYR A 536 -42.97 21.82 14.56
CA TYR A 536 -41.73 21.43 15.19
C TYR A 536 -40.59 21.46 14.17
N CYS A 537 -39.57 22.26 14.46
CA CYS A 537 -38.35 22.29 13.66
C CYS A 537 -37.18 21.72 14.44
N PRO A 538 -36.25 21.02 13.76
CA PRO A 538 -34.98 20.62 14.34
C PRO A 538 -34.21 21.83 14.91
N LEU A 539 -33.34 21.57 15.89
CA LEU A 539 -32.46 22.58 16.46
C LEU A 539 -31.70 23.34 15.35
N GLY A 540 -31.63 24.67 15.46
CA GLY A 540 -31.04 25.54 14.43
C GLY A 540 -31.96 25.93 13.27
N TYR A 541 -33.19 25.40 13.22
CA TYR A 541 -34.17 25.72 12.18
C TYR A 541 -35.40 26.40 12.78
N LYS A 542 -36.02 27.29 12.00
CA LYS A 542 -37.23 28.02 12.39
C LYS A 542 -38.33 27.82 11.37
N TYR A 543 -39.54 27.55 11.85
CA TYR A 543 -40.71 27.40 11.00
C TYR A 543 -41.10 28.75 10.39
N THR A 544 -41.19 28.79 9.06
CA THR A 544 -41.52 30.01 8.31
C THR A 544 -42.67 29.74 7.36
N VAL A 545 -43.70 30.58 7.42
CA VAL A 545 -44.91 30.46 6.57
C VAL A 545 -44.77 31.42 5.40
N GLU A 546 -44.88 30.89 4.18
CA GLU A 546 -44.83 31.67 2.95
C GLU A 546 -46.24 32.09 2.51
N PRO A 547 -46.41 33.27 1.86
CA PRO A 547 -47.72 33.73 1.41
C PRO A 547 -48.37 32.75 0.43
N GLY A 548 -49.57 32.26 0.75
CA GLY A 548 -50.35 31.37 -0.12
C GLY A 548 -50.18 29.87 0.14
N ARG A 549 -49.30 29.45 1.07
CA ARG A 549 -49.19 28.04 1.52
C ARG A 549 -49.83 27.87 2.90
N CYS A 550 -50.39 26.70 3.19
CA CYS A 550 -50.98 26.47 4.50
C CYS A 550 -49.94 26.15 5.58
N CYS A 551 -49.11 25.16 5.32
CA CYS A 551 -48.00 24.84 6.21
C CYS A 551 -46.73 25.50 5.70
N GLY A 552 -46.02 26.12 6.64
CA GLY A 552 -44.67 26.62 6.46
C GLY A 552 -43.64 25.51 6.41
N THR A 553 -42.40 25.91 6.19
CA THR A 553 -41.25 25.00 6.15
C THR A 553 -40.20 25.47 7.15
N CYS A 554 -39.49 24.52 7.75
CA CYS A 554 -38.33 24.80 8.59
C CYS A 554 -37.19 25.34 7.74
N LYS A 555 -36.88 26.63 7.88
CA LYS A 555 -35.70 27.25 7.25
C LYS A 555 -34.61 27.38 8.29
N ALA A 556 -33.36 27.16 7.87
CA ALA A 556 -32.20 27.34 8.74
C ALA A 556 -32.22 28.77 9.32
N ALA A 557 -31.97 28.90 10.62
CA ALA A 557 -32.00 30.16 11.35
C ALA A 557 -30.74 30.36 12.22
N ALA A 558 -29.92 29.33 12.37
CA ALA A 558 -28.68 29.31 13.12
C ALA A 558 -27.81 28.12 12.67
N CYS A 559 -26.49 28.19 12.90
CA CYS A 559 -25.59 27.07 12.70
C CYS A 559 -25.66 26.12 13.90
N VAL A 560 -25.53 24.81 13.68
CA VAL A 560 -25.55 23.81 14.75
C VAL A 560 -24.22 23.06 14.77
N VAL A 561 -23.47 23.20 15.86
CA VAL A 561 -22.19 22.52 16.08
C VAL A 561 -22.44 21.31 16.95
N THR A 562 -22.01 20.13 16.50
CA THR A 562 -22.14 18.85 17.24
C THR A 562 -20.76 18.26 17.46
N LEU A 563 -20.37 18.03 18.71
CA LEU A 563 -19.10 17.39 19.08
C LEU A 563 -19.29 15.89 19.37
N GLY A 564 -18.22 15.10 19.28
CA GLY A 564 -18.22 13.64 19.41
C GLY A 564 -18.81 13.08 20.71
N ASP A 565 -18.88 13.89 21.77
CA ASP A 565 -19.47 13.56 23.07
C ASP A 565 -20.97 13.89 23.17
N ASN A 566 -21.66 14.09 22.04
CA ASN A 566 -23.10 14.40 21.96
C ASN A 566 -23.48 15.81 22.49
N ILE A 567 -22.52 16.71 22.65
CA ILE A 567 -22.76 18.12 23.00
C ILE A 567 -23.15 18.87 21.72
N THR A 568 -24.37 19.41 21.69
CA THR A 568 -24.89 20.22 20.57
C THR A 568 -25.00 21.69 20.98
N HIS A 569 -24.38 22.61 20.24
CA HIS A 569 -24.46 24.04 20.47
C HIS A 569 -25.04 24.76 19.25
N VAL A 570 -25.96 25.69 19.46
CA VAL A 570 -26.58 26.48 18.38
C VAL A 570 -25.95 27.86 18.37
N LEU A 571 -25.45 28.30 17.20
CA LEU A 571 -24.78 29.58 17.01
C LEU A 571 -25.60 30.49 16.09
N HIS A 572 -25.94 31.67 16.58
CA HIS A 572 -26.62 32.69 15.79
C HIS A 572 -25.63 33.48 14.91
N GLU A 573 -26.15 34.19 13.91
CA GLU A 573 -25.33 34.97 12.95
C GLU A 573 -24.37 35.92 13.67
N GLY A 574 -23.07 35.79 13.38
CA GLY A 574 -22.00 36.60 13.95
C GLY A 574 -21.53 36.16 15.35
N GLU A 575 -22.14 35.14 15.96
CA GLU A 575 -21.65 34.57 17.21
C GLU A 575 -20.43 33.69 16.98
N ASN A 576 -19.47 33.80 17.91
CA ASN A 576 -18.28 32.97 17.99
C ASN A 576 -18.37 32.11 19.25
N TRP A 577 -17.97 30.85 19.15
CA TRP A 577 -17.99 29.92 20.26
C TRP A 577 -16.79 28.99 20.23
N ASN A 578 -16.28 28.69 21.41
CA ASN A 578 -15.18 27.77 21.66
C ASN A 578 -15.72 26.55 22.42
N PRO A 579 -15.35 25.33 22.01
CA PRO A 579 -15.69 24.13 22.76
C PRO A 579 -15.14 24.17 24.20
N PRO A 580 -15.85 23.60 25.18
CA PRO A 580 -15.32 23.46 26.53
C PRO A 580 -14.03 22.63 26.52
N GLY A 581 -12.90 23.26 26.88
CA GLY A 581 -11.59 22.62 26.91
C GLY A 581 -10.73 22.80 25.64
N ASP A 582 -11.25 23.43 24.59
CA ASP A 582 -10.49 23.78 23.38
C ASP A 582 -10.66 25.28 23.08
N ASN A 583 -9.69 26.06 23.53
CA ASN A 583 -9.64 27.50 23.26
C ASN A 583 -9.04 27.82 21.88
N CYS A 584 -8.48 26.83 21.16
CA CYS A 584 -7.79 27.04 19.89
C CYS A 584 -8.69 26.93 18.67
N THR A 585 -9.85 26.30 18.83
CA THR A 585 -10.86 26.16 17.77
C THR A 585 -12.02 27.11 18.05
N VAL A 586 -12.21 28.09 17.16
CA VAL A 586 -13.35 29.01 17.19
C VAL A 586 -14.32 28.65 16.07
N TYR A 587 -15.57 28.37 16.44
CA TYR A 587 -16.68 28.20 15.52
C TYR A 587 -17.42 29.52 15.37
N THR A 588 -17.54 30.02 14.14
CA THR A 588 -18.30 31.23 13.79
C THR A 588 -19.48 30.86 12.90
N CYS A 589 -20.66 31.41 13.15
CA CYS A 589 -21.79 31.26 12.22
C CYS A 589 -21.88 32.48 11.29
N GLU A 590 -21.64 32.27 10.00
CA GLU A 590 -21.73 33.32 8.98
C GLU A 590 -22.95 33.10 8.08
N LYS A 591 -23.67 34.17 7.74
CA LYS A 591 -24.80 34.11 6.81
C LYS A 591 -24.33 34.50 5.41
N HIS A 592 -24.41 33.55 4.48
CA HIS A 592 -24.11 33.78 3.07
C HIS A 592 -25.40 33.61 2.26
N ALA A 593 -25.90 34.72 1.69
CA ALA A 593 -27.24 34.83 1.12
C ALA A 593 -28.34 34.45 2.13
N ASP A 594 -28.99 33.29 1.97
CA ASP A 594 -30.03 32.74 2.86
C ASP A 594 -29.61 31.43 3.56
N GLN A 595 -28.31 31.14 3.59
CA GLN A 595 -27.75 29.96 4.25
C GLN A 595 -26.84 30.34 5.41
N PHE A 596 -26.96 29.61 6.51
CA PHE A 596 -26.12 29.75 7.70
C PHE A 596 -24.98 28.74 7.60
N ILE A 597 -23.76 29.25 7.42
CA ILE A 597 -22.56 28.45 7.19
C ILE A 597 -21.68 28.54 8.44
N GLN A 598 -21.26 27.38 8.96
CA GLN A 598 -20.26 27.32 10.01
C GLN A 598 -18.86 27.55 9.42
N VAL A 599 -18.11 28.49 9.98
CA VAL A 599 -16.72 28.77 9.64
C VAL A 599 -15.87 28.41 10.84
N ILE A 600 -14.93 27.48 10.64
CA ILE A 600 -14.04 26.99 11.69
C ILE A 600 -12.69 27.68 11.52
N LYS A 601 -12.22 28.31 12.60
CA LYS A 601 -10.87 28.89 12.69
C LYS A 601 -10.08 28.14 13.75
N GLU A 602 -9.11 27.36 13.30
CA GLU A 602 -8.13 26.69 14.16
C GLU A 602 -6.84 27.51 14.20
N ALA A 603 -6.38 27.80 15.41
CA ALA A 603 -5.11 28.49 15.62
C ALA A 603 -3.93 27.51 15.51
N ASN A 604 -2.99 27.79 14.61
CA ASN A 604 -1.76 27.01 14.46
C ASN A 604 -0.69 27.45 15.48
N CYS A 605 -0.49 26.66 16.53
CA CYS A 605 0.60 26.92 17.49
C CYS A 605 1.94 26.33 17.01
N PRO A 606 3.04 27.08 17.06
CA PRO A 606 4.37 26.58 16.69
C PRO A 606 4.90 25.59 17.74
N ALA A 607 5.48 24.48 17.29
CA ALA A 607 6.13 23.50 18.17
C ALA A 607 7.38 24.13 18.82
N LEU A 608 7.34 24.31 20.14
CA LEU A 608 8.45 24.85 20.92
C LEU A 608 8.80 23.88 22.05
N ASN A 609 10.09 23.76 22.33
CA ASN A 609 10.66 22.95 23.41
C ASN A 609 11.63 23.83 24.20
N TYR A 610 11.16 24.55 25.22
CA TYR A 610 11.97 25.17 26.29
C TYR A 610 11.07 25.54 27.49
N ASP A 611 11.60 25.40 28.71
CA ASP A 611 10.88 25.36 29.99
C ASP A 611 10.27 26.70 30.52
N GLU A 612 10.25 27.79 29.73
CA GLU A 612 9.73 29.10 30.18
C GLU A 612 8.85 29.78 29.11
N CYS A 613 7.55 29.46 29.08
CA CYS A 613 6.55 30.12 28.23
C CYS A 613 5.21 30.26 28.99
N ASP A 614 4.51 31.39 28.79
CA ASP A 614 3.19 31.65 29.38
C ASP A 614 2.07 31.38 28.36
N LEU A 615 0.86 31.06 28.82
CA LEU A 615 -0.32 30.92 27.95
C LEU A 615 -0.68 32.29 27.36
N SER A 616 -1.02 32.34 26.07
CA SER A 616 -1.53 33.55 25.40
C SER A 616 -2.80 34.07 26.08
N ASP A 617 -3.11 35.36 25.89
CA ASP A 617 -4.27 36.00 26.54
C ASP A 617 -5.62 35.35 26.14
N ASP A 618 -5.70 34.70 24.98
CA ASP A 618 -6.84 33.90 24.50
C ASP A 618 -6.80 32.43 24.96
N GLY A 619 -5.74 32.04 25.69
CA GLY A 619 -5.59 30.73 26.32
C GLY A 619 -5.35 29.57 25.36
N CYS A 620 -4.97 29.84 24.10
CA CYS A 620 -4.77 28.82 23.08
C CYS A 620 -3.30 28.38 22.94
N CYS A 621 -2.36 29.30 22.72
CA CYS A 621 -0.95 28.97 22.44
C CYS A 621 -0.03 29.38 23.59
N LEU A 622 1.08 28.65 23.78
CA LEU A 622 2.17 29.10 24.65
C LEU A 622 2.99 30.20 23.94
N VAL A 623 3.00 31.40 24.51
CA VAL A 623 3.74 32.57 24.01
C VAL A 623 4.89 32.86 24.97
N CYS A 624 6.11 32.60 24.51
CA CYS A 624 7.30 32.89 25.28
C CYS A 624 7.67 34.38 25.11
N GLN A 625 7.86 35.12 26.20
CA GLN A 625 8.32 36.52 26.13
C GLN A 625 9.74 36.57 25.55
N ARG A 626 9.87 37.03 24.28
CA ARG A 626 11.18 37.38 23.73
C ARG A 626 11.66 38.68 24.37
N VAL A 627 12.50 38.60 25.38
CA VAL A 627 13.35 39.74 25.78
C VAL A 627 14.25 40.09 24.59
N PRO A 628 14.20 41.30 24.01
CA PRO A 628 15.10 41.67 22.93
C PRO A 628 16.55 41.59 23.44
N LYS A 629 17.34 40.67 22.89
CA LYS A 629 18.79 40.66 23.16
C LYS A 629 19.37 41.92 22.52
N LEU A 630 19.80 42.88 23.34
CA LEU A 630 20.55 44.05 22.90
C LEU A 630 21.80 43.59 22.11
N CYS A 631 22.21 44.33 21.08
CA CYS A 631 23.46 44.08 20.36
C CYS A 631 24.65 44.23 21.34
N MET A 632 25.25 43.10 21.71
CA MET A 632 26.27 43.03 22.75
C MET A 632 27.50 42.23 22.29
N LYS A 633 28.63 42.51 22.94
CA LYS A 633 29.89 41.80 22.73
C LYS A 633 29.85 40.48 23.49
N HIS A 634 30.18 39.40 22.79
CA HIS A 634 30.37 38.07 23.37
C HIS A 634 31.83 37.65 23.26
N ASN A 635 32.28 36.82 24.20
CA ASN A 635 33.62 36.24 24.22
C ASN A 635 33.54 34.71 24.25
N LYS A 636 34.42 34.07 23.50
CA LYS A 636 34.53 32.61 23.42
C LYS A 636 36.00 32.23 23.37
N THR A 637 36.40 31.26 24.17
CA THR A 637 37.76 30.71 24.12
C THR A 637 37.80 29.52 23.17
N THR A 638 38.76 29.50 22.25
CA THR A 638 38.98 28.37 21.32
C THR A 638 40.43 28.25 20.94
N VAL A 639 40.86 27.06 20.54
CA VAL A 639 42.17 26.85 19.92
C VAL A 639 42.15 27.46 18.54
N MET A 640 43.07 28.37 18.26
CA MET A 640 43.15 29.08 16.98
C MET A 640 43.92 28.23 15.97
N ASN A 641 43.33 28.00 14.80
CA ASN A 641 43.96 27.27 13.70
C ASN A 641 44.10 28.19 12.49
N TYR A 642 45.32 28.39 12.03
CA TYR A 642 45.62 29.18 10.83
C TYR A 642 46.78 28.55 10.06
N ASN A 643 46.57 28.26 8.77
CA ASN A 643 47.55 27.60 7.89
C ASN A 643 48.18 26.31 8.46
N GLY A 644 47.40 25.51 9.20
CA GLY A 644 47.88 24.26 9.79
C GLY A 644 48.71 24.42 11.07
N CYS A 645 48.79 25.63 11.61
CA CYS A 645 49.44 25.94 12.88
C CYS A 645 48.38 26.20 13.96
N LEU A 646 48.60 25.68 15.17
CA LEU A 646 47.65 25.72 16.28
C LEU A 646 48.16 26.59 17.43
N SER A 647 47.27 27.31 18.11
CA SER A 647 47.63 28.01 19.34
C SER A 647 47.90 26.98 20.46
N PRO A 648 48.99 27.13 21.24
CA PRO A 648 49.34 26.17 22.29
C PRO A 648 48.34 26.14 23.46
N ALA A 649 47.52 27.18 23.60
CA ALA A 649 46.41 27.25 24.55
C ALA A 649 45.18 27.89 23.88
N PRO A 650 43.95 27.66 24.41
CA PRO A 650 42.75 28.35 23.95
C PRO A 650 42.90 29.87 24.07
N VAL A 651 42.57 30.58 23.00
CA VAL A 651 42.64 32.04 22.90
C VAL A 651 41.22 32.60 22.95
N GLU A 652 41.02 33.71 23.67
CA GLU A 652 39.75 34.42 23.71
C GLU A 652 39.50 35.19 22.39
N ILE A 653 38.44 34.82 21.69
CA ILE A 653 37.92 35.48 20.50
C ILE A 653 36.61 36.18 20.87
N THR A 654 36.40 37.37 20.32
CA THR A 654 35.18 38.17 20.57
C THR A 654 34.43 38.49 19.30
N TYR A 655 33.10 38.52 19.42
CA TYR A 655 32.20 38.79 18.31
C TYR A 655 30.95 39.54 18.80
N CYS A 656 30.22 40.16 17.87
CA CYS A 656 28.97 40.86 18.16
C CYS A 656 27.78 39.94 17.89
N GLU A 657 26.83 39.89 18.83
CA GLU A 657 25.58 39.14 18.65
C GLU A 657 24.46 39.86 19.40
N GLY A 658 23.31 39.97 18.76
CA GLY A 658 22.09 40.55 19.30
C GLY A 658 21.18 41.07 18.20
N SER A 659 20.00 41.54 18.60
CA SER A 659 18.94 42.00 17.71
C SER A 659 18.94 43.52 17.59
N CYS A 660 18.70 44.01 16.37
CA CYS A 660 18.62 45.45 16.06
C CYS A 660 17.26 45.80 15.46
N ASP A 661 16.81 47.05 15.67
CA ASP A 661 15.50 47.55 15.25
C ASP A 661 15.48 47.88 13.75
N ALA A 662 14.98 46.93 12.94
CA ALA A 662 14.79 47.08 11.50
C ALA A 662 13.31 46.90 11.11
N TYR A 663 12.81 47.69 10.17
CA TYR A 663 11.44 47.59 9.67
C TYR A 663 11.31 48.00 8.20
N SER A 664 10.25 47.49 7.56
CA SER A 664 9.72 48.00 6.29
C SER A 664 8.22 48.19 6.46
N ARG A 665 7.72 49.41 6.28
CA ARG A 665 6.30 49.74 6.49
C ARG A 665 5.81 50.73 5.47
N TYR A 666 4.55 50.58 5.08
CA TYR A 666 3.87 51.53 4.21
C TYR A 666 3.66 52.86 4.93
N SER A 667 4.16 53.95 4.36
CA SER A 667 3.93 55.29 4.87
C SER A 667 2.81 55.93 4.08
N GLN A 668 1.64 56.08 4.71
CA GLN A 668 0.51 56.79 4.10
C GLN A 668 0.86 58.25 3.76
N MET A 669 1.78 58.86 4.51
CA MET A 669 2.19 60.26 4.30
C MET A 669 3.03 60.46 3.04
N THR A 670 3.85 59.46 2.67
CA THR A 670 4.70 59.51 1.46
C THR A 670 4.17 58.64 0.32
N ASN A 671 3.08 57.88 0.58
CA ASN A 671 2.48 56.89 -0.31
C ASN A 671 3.50 55.87 -0.86
N THR A 672 4.52 55.53 -0.08
CA THR A 672 5.62 54.64 -0.43
C THR A 672 6.01 53.76 0.75
N MET A 673 6.68 52.63 0.47
CA MET A 673 7.27 51.79 1.51
C MET A 673 8.52 52.47 2.09
N VAL A 674 8.57 52.62 3.41
CA VAL A 674 9.71 53.17 4.14
C VAL A 674 10.47 52.03 4.80
N HIS A 675 11.77 51.97 4.52
CA HIS A 675 12.67 50.95 5.02
C HIS A 675 13.64 51.58 6.02
N LYS A 676 13.83 50.94 7.18
CA LYS A 676 14.88 51.24 8.15
C LYS A 676 15.60 49.94 8.45
N CYS A 677 16.85 49.83 8.04
CA CYS A 677 17.68 48.67 8.32
C CYS A 677 18.73 48.99 9.38
N SER A 678 18.89 48.10 10.35
CA SER A 678 19.90 48.20 11.39
C SER A 678 20.43 46.81 11.69
N CYS A 679 21.76 46.66 11.69
CA CYS A 679 22.44 45.39 11.94
C CYS A 679 23.41 45.51 13.12
N CYS A 680 23.58 44.43 13.88
CA CYS A 680 24.53 44.39 14.99
C CYS A 680 25.95 44.22 14.42
N GLN A 681 26.80 45.22 14.60
CA GLN A 681 28.16 45.23 14.05
C GLN A 681 29.18 45.76 15.07
N GLU A 682 30.44 45.40 14.87
CA GLU A 682 31.56 45.90 15.64
C GLU A 682 31.87 47.37 15.29
N ILE A 683 31.74 48.26 16.28
CA ILE A 683 32.04 49.70 16.11
C ILE A 683 33.45 50.07 16.58
N LYS A 684 34.10 49.18 17.31
CA LYS A 684 35.48 49.35 17.76
C LYS A 684 36.18 48.01 17.82
N THR A 685 37.33 47.91 17.18
CA THR A 685 38.17 46.71 17.15
C THR A 685 39.63 47.03 17.49
N SER A 686 40.36 46.03 17.96
CA SER A 686 41.80 46.07 18.19
C SER A 686 42.47 44.86 17.52
N LYS A 687 43.79 44.90 17.31
CA LYS A 687 44.56 43.76 16.81
C LYS A 687 45.27 43.07 17.98
N ARG A 688 45.01 41.77 18.18
CA ARG A 688 45.72 40.94 19.16
C ARG A 688 46.64 39.95 18.44
N LYS A 689 47.78 39.67 19.04
CA LYS A 689 48.77 38.71 18.52
C LYS A 689 48.73 37.42 19.32
N VAL A 690 48.87 36.30 18.62
CA VAL A 690 49.09 34.99 19.20
C VAL A 690 50.18 34.27 18.42
N THR A 691 51.11 33.63 19.13
CA THR A 691 52.11 32.76 18.53
C THR A 691 51.51 31.36 18.36
N LEU A 692 51.43 30.90 17.11
CA LEU A 692 50.94 29.58 16.74
C LEU A 692 52.12 28.63 16.57
N MET A 693 51.94 27.37 16.95
CA MET A 693 52.92 26.30 16.76
C MET A 693 52.52 25.47 15.55
N CYS A 694 53.40 25.40 14.57
CA CYS A 694 53.21 24.64 13.35
C CYS A 694 53.72 23.21 13.52
N SER A 695 53.21 22.28 12.71
CA SER A 695 53.57 20.86 12.75
C SER A 695 55.02 20.57 12.36
N ASP A 696 55.70 21.51 11.70
CA ASP A 696 57.12 21.49 11.34
C ASP A 696 58.05 21.99 12.47
N GLY A 697 57.50 22.34 13.64
CA GLY A 697 58.23 22.83 14.81
C GLY A 697 58.54 24.32 14.80
N ASN A 698 58.16 25.06 13.75
CA ASN A 698 58.31 26.50 13.68
C ASN A 698 57.17 27.24 14.41
N SER A 699 57.45 28.44 14.91
CA SER A 699 56.46 29.32 15.55
C SER A 699 56.07 30.48 14.63
N LEU A 700 54.77 30.69 14.42
CA LEU A 700 54.21 31.75 13.58
C LEU A 700 53.40 32.75 14.42
N ASP A 701 53.82 34.02 14.41
CA ASP A 701 53.03 35.09 15.03
C ASP A 701 51.86 35.52 14.14
N HIS A 702 50.64 35.18 14.55
CA HIS A 702 49.40 35.54 13.88
C HIS A 702 48.68 36.69 14.58
N SER A 703 48.24 37.69 13.81
CA SER A 703 47.48 38.83 14.33
C SER A 703 46.01 38.72 13.93
N TYR A 704 45.10 38.69 14.91
CA TYR A 704 43.66 38.61 14.67
C TYR A 704 42.92 39.84 15.20
N THR A 705 41.72 40.08 14.65
CA THR A 705 40.86 41.19 15.07
C THR A 705 40.10 40.81 16.32
N TYR A 706 40.17 41.63 17.35
CA TYR A 706 39.43 41.49 18.61
C TYR A 706 38.41 42.61 18.71
N VAL A 707 37.14 42.25 18.92
CA VAL A 707 36.04 43.21 19.06
C VAL A 707 36.06 43.82 20.46
N GLU A 708 36.11 45.15 20.53
CA GLU A 708 36.07 45.94 21.77
C GLU A 708 34.64 46.37 22.10
N LYS A 709 33.85 46.77 21.09
CA LYS A 709 32.49 47.28 21.29
C LYS A 709 31.59 46.98 20.09
N CYS A 710 30.34 46.65 20.38
CA CYS A 710 29.27 46.39 19.41
C CYS A 710 28.19 47.48 19.50
N SER A 711 27.53 47.76 18.39
CA SER A 711 26.34 48.61 18.35
C SER A 711 25.47 48.24 17.15
N CYS A 712 24.20 48.61 17.20
CA CYS A 712 23.36 48.62 16.00
C CYS A 712 23.79 49.76 15.09
N VAL A 713 24.15 49.44 13.86
CA VAL A 713 24.58 50.40 12.83
C VAL A 713 23.59 50.34 11.66
N GLY A 714 23.26 51.49 11.10
CA GLY A 714 22.40 51.59 9.93
C GLY A 714 23.07 50.92 8.73
N ALA A 715 22.37 50.00 8.08
CA ALA A 715 22.84 49.35 6.85
C ALA A 715 22.07 49.91 5.65
N GLU A 716 22.72 50.00 4.50
CA GLU A 716 22.03 50.35 3.25
C GLU A 716 21.04 49.24 2.88
N CYS A 717 19.80 49.68 2.72
CA CYS A 717 18.63 48.99 2.21
C CYS A 717 17.92 50.02 1.29
#